data_AF-A0A367EI79-F1
#
_entry.id   AF-A0A367EI79-F1
#
_cell.length_a   1.000
_cell.length_b   1.000
_cell.length_c   1.000
_cell.angle_alpha   90.00
_cell.angle_beta   90.00
_cell.angle_gamma   90.00
#
_symmetry.space_group_name_H-M   'P 1'
#
loop_
_entity.id
_entity.type
_entity.pdbx_description
1 polymer ?
#
loop_
_entity_poly.entity_id
_entity_poly.type
_entity_poly.pdbx_seq_one_letter_code
_entity_poly.pdbx_strand_id
1 'polypeptide(L)'
;MTQQPEQVEDPWAADLAAEEGFPVARSGGRGGDGYGYAGGNGSRGPRGGRGGDERSGGLPEQHERGPEGPPGGFERVPPQDLEAEKSVLGGMLLSKDAIADVVETLKGPDFYRPAHETVYQAVLDLYAKGEPADPITVTAELTRRGEIGRVGGPGYVQSLVQAVPTAANALYYAEIVRERAVLRRLVEAGTRITQMGYAADGDVDDIVNGAQAEIYAVTEQRTSEDYLPLADIMEGALDEIEAIGSRSGQMTGVPTGFTDLDSLTNGLHPGQMIVIAARPAMGKALALDTPLPTPTGWTTMGEVRTGDHLIDAAGKPTRVVAATDVMTDRPCFRMTFDDGTSVIADADHQWLTGTRASRESAQAAAAEHDRHREQHTSASVRTTKEIAATLHCVTGDQRGNHTVDNADPLALPHRDLPIPPYTLGAWLGGGNTDAARTGEQESLLGTLGDIGVLYDKHIPQEYLRGSVTQRRELLAGLLEADGTVTNAGSVRFTATHKALAQGFRELAVSLGYRCAVRTEQGKGGSAGSSTAYQVTFEPTDDVFGPGRKRRVHRERRGSGTPGLTQRLITDVQEIESVPVRCVQVDNPDRLYLATRSMIPTHNSTLALDFARACSIKHAMPSVIFSLEMGRNEIAMRLLSAEARVALHHMRSGSMTDEDWTRLARQMPGVTDAPLYIDDSPNLSMMEIRAKCRRLKQRNDLQLIVIDYLQLMQTGGSRRPESRQQEVSEMSRNLKLLAKELEVPVIALSQLNRGPEQRTDKKPMVSDLRESGSIEQDADMVILLHREDAYEKESPRAGEADLIVAKHRNGPTATITVAFQGHYSRFVDMAQT
;
A
#
# COMPACT_ATOMS: atom_id res chain seq x y z
N MET A 1 35.41 -44.25 21.57
CA MET A 1 34.90 -44.19 20.18
C MET A 1 34.34 -42.80 19.99
N THR A 2 35.00 -41.98 19.19
CA THR A 2 34.54 -40.62 18.87
C THR A 2 33.84 -40.72 17.52
N GLN A 3 32.54 -40.41 17.46
CA GLN A 3 31.83 -40.40 16.19
C GLN A 3 32.32 -39.22 15.34
N GLN A 4 32.44 -39.46 14.03
CA GLN A 4 32.74 -38.42 13.06
C GLN A 4 31.48 -37.56 12.85
N PRO A 5 31.60 -36.24 12.63
CA PRO A 5 30.47 -35.43 12.20
C PRO A 5 30.03 -35.90 10.80
N GLU A 6 28.71 -35.92 10.57
CA GLU A 6 28.14 -36.31 9.27
C GLU A 6 28.51 -35.28 8.20
N GLN A 7 28.67 -35.77 6.95
CA GLN A 7 29.09 -34.92 5.84
C GLN A 7 27.90 -34.11 5.32
N VAL A 8 27.94 -32.79 5.53
CA VAL A 8 27.10 -31.85 4.78
C VAL A 8 27.52 -31.91 3.31
N GLU A 9 26.57 -32.22 2.41
CA GLU A 9 26.87 -32.31 0.98
C GLU A 9 27.33 -30.96 0.40
N ASP A 10 28.30 -31.00 -0.51
CA ASP A 10 28.84 -29.79 -1.14
C ASP A 10 27.80 -29.21 -2.12
N PRO A 11 27.30 -27.97 -1.92
CA PRO A 11 26.24 -27.40 -2.77
C PRO A 11 26.60 -27.29 -4.26
N TRP A 12 27.88 -27.46 -4.59
CA TRP A 12 28.40 -27.43 -5.96
C TRP A 12 28.20 -28.76 -6.72
N ALA A 13 27.75 -29.82 -6.06
CA ALA A 13 27.48 -31.11 -6.72
C ALA A 13 26.31 -31.02 -7.72
N ALA A 14 25.31 -30.17 -7.45
CA ALA A 14 24.14 -29.97 -8.30
C ALA A 14 24.44 -29.14 -9.57
N ASP A 15 25.35 -28.17 -9.48
CA ASP A 15 25.65 -27.22 -10.56
C ASP A 15 26.42 -27.83 -11.75
N LEU A 16 26.89 -29.07 -11.65
CA LEU A 16 27.73 -29.75 -12.65
C LEU A 16 26.93 -30.42 -13.79
N ALA A 17 25.60 -30.45 -13.73
CA ALA A 17 24.76 -31.18 -14.69
C ALA A 17 24.37 -30.39 -15.96
N ALA A 18 24.68 -29.08 -16.02
CA ALA A 18 24.15 -28.16 -17.03
C ALA A 18 25.12 -27.83 -18.20
N GLU A 19 25.76 -28.84 -18.80
CA GLU A 19 26.50 -28.67 -20.06
C GLU A 19 25.57 -28.74 -21.29
N GLU A 20 24.99 -27.61 -21.70
CA GLU A 20 24.93 -27.16 -23.11
C GLU A 20 24.19 -25.80 -23.28
N GLY A 21 24.54 -25.03 -24.32
CA GLY A 21 23.60 -24.10 -24.97
C GLY A 21 23.35 -22.69 -24.39
N PHE A 22 24.38 -21.83 -24.23
CA PHE A 22 24.15 -20.37 -24.08
C PHE A 22 23.92 -19.67 -25.45
N PRO A 23 22.76 -19.03 -25.71
CA PRO A 23 22.53 -18.27 -26.95
C PRO A 23 23.22 -16.90 -26.89
N VAL A 24 24.24 -16.70 -27.73
CA VAL A 24 24.89 -15.37 -27.90
C VAL A 24 23.92 -14.42 -28.60
N ALA A 25 23.63 -13.28 -27.97
CA ALA A 25 22.81 -12.22 -28.56
C ALA A 25 23.45 -11.69 -29.86
N ARG A 26 22.84 -12.00 -31.02
CA ARG A 26 23.33 -11.54 -32.32
C ARG A 26 23.13 -10.04 -32.47
N SER A 27 24.22 -9.28 -32.45
CA SER A 27 24.23 -7.87 -32.83
C SER A 27 23.85 -7.73 -34.32
N GLY A 28 22.69 -7.14 -34.59
CA GLY A 28 22.19 -6.89 -35.94
C GLY A 28 23.00 -5.80 -36.65
N GLY A 29 24.10 -6.19 -37.30
CA GLY A 29 24.93 -5.28 -38.08
C GLY A 29 24.17 -4.74 -39.29
N ARG A 30 23.91 -3.42 -39.31
CA ARG A 30 23.45 -2.75 -40.53
C ARG A 30 24.63 -2.63 -41.50
N GLY A 31 24.61 -3.43 -42.56
CA GLY A 31 25.35 -3.10 -43.77
C GLY A 31 24.87 -1.75 -44.30
N GLY A 32 25.80 -0.92 -44.76
CA GLY A 32 25.47 0.40 -45.32
C GLY A 32 25.46 0.38 -46.84
N ASP A 33 24.51 1.10 -47.42
CA ASP A 33 24.61 1.62 -48.79
C ASP A 33 24.82 3.14 -48.72
N GLY A 34 25.72 3.65 -49.56
CA GLY A 34 26.26 5.00 -49.42
C GLY A 34 25.80 5.96 -50.51
N TYR A 35 25.35 7.14 -50.09
CA TYR A 35 25.36 8.35 -50.91
C TYR A 35 26.05 9.47 -50.12
N GLY A 36 27.25 9.84 -50.55
CA GLY A 36 27.92 11.05 -50.08
C GLY A 36 27.87 12.13 -51.15
N TYR A 37 27.92 13.39 -50.74
CA TYR A 37 28.82 14.39 -51.33
C TYR A 37 29.06 15.51 -50.31
N ALA A 38 30.14 16.26 -50.45
CA ALA A 38 30.61 17.23 -49.46
C ALA A 38 30.66 18.66 -50.01
N GLY A 39 30.54 19.64 -49.10
CA GLY A 39 30.70 21.08 -49.35
C GLY A 39 29.40 21.81 -49.72
N GLY A 40 29.24 23.09 -49.38
CA GLY A 40 30.06 23.90 -48.47
C GLY A 40 29.99 25.41 -48.71
N ASN A 41 30.02 26.18 -47.61
CA ASN A 41 30.39 27.60 -47.52
C ASN A 41 29.53 28.65 -48.28
N GLY A 42 29.57 29.92 -47.82
CA GLY A 42 29.20 31.09 -48.65
C GLY A 42 27.97 31.90 -48.21
N SER A 43 28.20 32.96 -47.43
CA SER A 43 27.21 34.00 -47.10
C SER A 43 27.09 35.10 -48.18
N ARG A 44 25.87 35.63 -48.44
CA ARG A 44 25.49 37.05 -48.72
C ARG A 44 24.09 37.17 -49.38
N GLY A 45 23.36 38.26 -49.10
CA GLY A 45 22.16 38.70 -49.87
C GLY A 45 22.53 39.82 -50.87
N PRO A 46 21.65 40.80 -51.23
CA PRO A 46 20.22 41.01 -50.86
C PRO A 46 19.31 41.50 -52.05
N ARG A 47 18.08 42.02 -51.76
CA ARG A 47 17.05 42.63 -52.67
C ARG A 47 16.22 41.61 -53.49
N GLY A 48 14.94 41.79 -53.85
CA GLY A 48 13.94 42.88 -53.63
C GLY A 48 13.52 43.58 -54.95
N GLY A 49 12.24 43.82 -55.31
CA GLY A 49 10.93 43.66 -54.63
C GLY A 49 9.74 44.03 -55.57
N ARG A 50 8.65 44.66 -55.05
CA ARG A 50 7.31 45.03 -55.67
C ARG A 50 6.19 43.99 -55.43
N GLY A 51 4.90 44.36 -55.28
CA GLY A 51 4.27 45.70 -55.13
C GLY A 51 2.72 45.68 -55.28
N GLY A 52 2.01 46.66 -54.69
CA GLY A 52 0.53 46.74 -54.57
C GLY A 52 0.07 46.58 -53.11
N ASP A 53 -0.33 47.60 -52.32
CA ASP A 53 -0.96 48.92 -52.59
C ASP A 53 -2.44 48.78 -53.01
N GLU A 54 -3.43 49.53 -52.51
CA GLU A 54 -3.52 50.68 -51.57
C GLU A 54 -4.27 50.24 -50.27
N ARG A 55 -4.54 50.97 -49.16
CA ARG A 55 -4.33 52.29 -48.48
C ARG A 55 -4.84 52.07 -47.01
N SER A 56 -4.83 52.92 -45.96
CA SER A 56 -4.21 54.18 -45.49
C SER A 56 -4.71 54.41 -44.03
N GLY A 57 -4.10 55.14 -43.09
CA GLY A 57 -2.83 55.88 -43.12
C GLY A 57 -2.88 57.16 -42.26
N GLY A 58 -2.74 57.06 -40.92
CA GLY A 58 -2.74 58.21 -39.99
C GLY A 58 -2.08 57.89 -38.63
N LEU A 59 -1.23 58.79 -38.13
CA LEU A 59 -0.35 58.70 -36.94
C LEU A 59 -0.52 59.99 -36.09
N PRO A 60 0.07 60.17 -34.87
CA PRO A 60 1.07 59.35 -34.17
C PRO A 60 0.76 59.05 -32.67
N GLU A 61 1.74 58.43 -31.99
CA GLU A 61 1.74 58.12 -30.55
C GLU A 61 1.79 59.36 -29.63
N GLN A 62 1.08 59.33 -28.50
CA GLN A 62 1.43 60.04 -27.25
C GLN A 62 1.03 59.20 -26.03
N HIS A 63 1.65 59.47 -24.87
CA HIS A 63 1.51 58.72 -23.62
C HIS A 63 0.07 58.36 -23.22
N GLU A 64 -0.17 57.08 -22.90
CA GLU A 64 -1.20 56.69 -21.95
C GLU A 64 -0.61 55.91 -20.77
N ARG A 65 -1.27 56.05 -19.62
CA ARG A 65 -0.82 55.52 -18.32
C ARG A 65 -1.14 54.03 -18.23
N GLY A 66 -0.32 53.27 -17.50
CA GLY A 66 -0.75 51.95 -17.02
C GLY A 66 -1.99 52.11 -16.11
N PRO A 67 -3.04 51.28 -16.28
CA PRO A 67 -4.23 51.36 -15.45
C PRO A 67 -3.92 50.89 -14.02
N GLU A 68 -3.76 51.88 -13.15
CA GLU A 68 -4.26 51.97 -11.78
C GLU A 68 -4.48 50.64 -11.03
N GLY A 69 -3.71 50.45 -9.94
CA GLY A 69 -4.04 49.45 -8.92
C GLY A 69 -5.44 49.71 -8.33
N PRO A 70 -6.10 48.68 -7.78
CA PRO A 70 -7.53 48.72 -7.47
C PRO A 70 -7.91 49.92 -6.58
N PRO A 71 -8.93 50.71 -6.96
CA PRO A 71 -9.34 51.89 -6.21
C PRO A 71 -9.88 51.53 -4.81
N GLY A 72 -9.97 52.55 -3.96
CA GLY A 72 -10.24 52.42 -2.53
C GLY A 72 -11.42 51.51 -2.17
N GLY A 73 -11.28 50.81 -1.04
CA GLY A 73 -12.24 49.82 -0.58
C GLY A 73 -13.65 50.40 -0.42
N PHE A 74 -14.58 49.91 -1.24
CA PHE A 74 -15.99 49.89 -0.85
C PHE A 74 -16.11 49.12 0.46
N GLU A 75 -16.73 49.75 1.46
CA GLU A 75 -17.07 49.11 2.73
C GLU A 75 -18.12 48.01 2.46
N ARG A 76 -17.64 46.79 2.19
CA ARG A 76 -18.49 45.63 1.87
C ARG A 76 -19.15 45.14 3.15
N VAL A 77 -20.29 45.76 3.47
CA VAL A 77 -21.23 45.28 4.49
C VAL A 77 -21.50 43.79 4.24
N PRO A 78 -21.39 42.91 5.26
CA PRO A 78 -21.62 41.48 5.07
C PRO A 78 -23.03 41.17 4.54
N PRO A 79 -23.22 40.05 3.83
CA PRO A 79 -24.54 39.61 3.36
C PRO A 79 -25.59 39.57 4.49
N GLN A 80 -26.66 40.32 4.27
CA GLN A 80 -27.75 40.58 5.23
C GLN A 80 -29.03 40.92 4.47
N ASP A 81 -30.20 40.76 5.11
CA ASP A 81 -31.45 41.39 4.66
C ASP A 81 -32.29 41.79 5.87
N LEU A 82 -32.22 43.07 6.23
CA LEU A 82 -32.81 43.58 7.47
C LEU A 82 -34.34 43.68 7.42
N GLU A 83 -34.94 43.70 6.23
CA GLU A 83 -36.40 43.70 6.11
C GLU A 83 -36.94 42.26 6.13
N ALA A 84 -36.22 41.29 5.55
CA ALA A 84 -36.52 39.87 5.73
C ALA A 84 -36.38 39.45 7.21
N GLU A 85 -35.32 39.86 7.92
CA GLU A 85 -35.14 39.55 9.36
C GLU A 85 -36.29 40.11 10.23
N LYS A 86 -36.73 41.35 10.00
CA LYS A 86 -37.92 41.89 10.66
C LYS A 86 -39.17 41.09 10.30
N SER A 87 -39.28 40.66 9.04
CA SER A 87 -40.47 39.99 8.52
C SER A 87 -40.64 38.57 9.09
N VAL A 88 -39.53 37.88 9.33
CA VAL A 88 -39.50 36.63 10.10
C VAL A 88 -40.02 36.88 11.52
N LEU A 89 -39.41 37.79 12.26
CA LEU A 89 -39.77 38.05 13.66
C LEU A 89 -41.20 38.56 13.83
N GLY A 90 -41.66 39.45 12.95
CA GLY A 90 -43.05 39.92 12.95
C GLY A 90 -44.06 38.82 12.62
N GLY A 91 -43.69 37.85 11.77
CA GLY A 91 -44.53 36.68 11.46
C GLY A 91 -44.64 35.72 12.66
N MET A 92 -43.51 35.44 13.31
CA MET A 92 -43.46 34.65 14.55
C MET A 92 -44.26 35.30 15.69
N LEU A 93 -44.20 36.64 15.82
CA LEU A 93 -44.99 37.42 16.79
C LEU A 93 -46.50 37.52 16.45
N LEU A 94 -46.92 37.03 15.27
CA LEU A 94 -48.31 37.07 14.78
C LEU A 94 -48.99 35.69 14.76
N SER A 95 -48.25 34.59 14.57
CA SER A 95 -48.81 33.24 14.57
C SER A 95 -47.85 32.24 15.23
N LYS A 96 -48.43 31.33 16.02
CA LYS A 96 -47.70 30.18 16.59
C LYS A 96 -47.15 29.26 15.49
N ASP A 97 -47.90 29.06 14.41
CA ASP A 97 -47.53 28.12 13.35
C ASP A 97 -46.27 28.62 12.61
N ALA A 98 -46.18 29.93 12.40
CA ALA A 98 -45.00 30.60 11.85
C ALA A 98 -43.76 30.52 12.77
N ILE A 99 -43.89 30.16 14.04
CA ILE A 99 -42.73 29.85 14.90
C ILE A 99 -42.17 28.47 14.54
N ALA A 100 -43.03 27.47 14.31
CA ALA A 100 -42.61 26.12 13.94
C ALA A 100 -41.88 26.11 12.59
N ASP A 101 -42.50 26.68 11.54
CA ASP A 101 -41.92 26.75 10.19
C ASP A 101 -40.52 27.41 10.16
N VAL A 102 -40.34 28.45 11.00
CA VAL A 102 -39.09 29.21 11.06
C VAL A 102 -38.01 28.48 11.87
N VAL A 103 -38.36 27.74 12.92
CA VAL A 103 -37.41 26.97 13.75
C VAL A 103 -36.73 25.85 12.96
N GLU A 104 -37.43 25.22 12.01
CA GLU A 104 -36.82 24.26 11.08
C GLU A 104 -35.82 24.91 10.11
N THR A 105 -35.91 26.23 9.93
CA THR A 105 -35.22 26.98 8.87
C THR A 105 -34.05 27.83 9.38
N LEU A 106 -34.13 28.43 10.57
CA LEU A 106 -33.13 29.38 11.10
C LEU A 106 -32.62 29.03 12.51
N LYS A 107 -31.36 29.38 12.76
CA LYS A 107 -30.76 29.41 14.11
C LYS A 107 -30.44 30.86 14.49
N GLY A 108 -30.35 31.18 15.78
CA GLY A 108 -30.11 32.55 16.27
C GLY A 108 -28.97 33.32 15.56
N PRO A 109 -27.79 32.70 15.35
CA PRO A 109 -26.66 33.32 14.66
C PRO A 109 -26.87 33.63 13.16
N ASP A 110 -27.97 33.17 12.54
CA ASP A 110 -28.28 33.49 11.14
C ASP A 110 -28.77 34.93 10.96
N PHE A 111 -29.34 35.54 12.00
CA PHE A 111 -29.67 36.97 12.00
C PHE A 111 -28.40 37.83 11.98
N TYR A 112 -28.31 38.83 11.10
CA TYR A 112 -27.18 39.77 11.09
C TYR A 112 -27.20 40.71 12.30
N ARG A 113 -28.38 41.11 12.77
CA ARG A 113 -28.51 41.98 13.95
C ARG A 113 -28.59 41.16 15.25
N PRO A 114 -27.68 41.35 16.22
CA PRO A 114 -27.79 40.74 17.54
C PRO A 114 -29.08 41.11 18.28
N ALA A 115 -29.67 42.27 17.98
CA ALA A 115 -31.00 42.65 18.49
C ALA A 115 -32.12 41.74 17.96
N HIS A 116 -32.02 41.26 16.72
CA HIS A 116 -32.99 40.32 16.13
C HIS A 116 -32.78 38.91 16.69
N GLU A 117 -31.54 38.44 16.81
CA GLU A 117 -31.18 37.20 17.51
C GLU A 117 -31.71 37.18 18.96
N THR A 118 -31.59 38.30 19.68
CA THR A 118 -32.11 38.43 21.06
C THR A 118 -33.64 38.31 21.12
N VAL A 119 -34.36 38.87 20.14
CA VAL A 119 -35.83 38.73 20.03
C VAL A 119 -36.20 37.29 19.64
N TYR A 120 -35.47 36.69 18.69
CA TYR A 120 -35.66 35.31 18.27
C TYR A 120 -35.58 34.35 19.46
N GLN A 121 -34.50 34.43 20.24
CA GLN A 121 -34.34 33.57 21.43
C GLN A 121 -35.44 33.81 22.47
N ALA A 122 -35.88 35.04 22.69
CA ALA A 122 -36.99 35.33 23.60
C ALA A 122 -38.34 34.76 23.10
N VAL A 123 -38.56 34.69 21.79
CA VAL A 123 -39.71 33.99 21.19
C VAL A 123 -39.61 32.47 21.40
N LEU A 124 -38.45 31.86 21.12
CA LEU A 124 -38.23 30.43 21.32
C LEU A 124 -38.42 30.03 22.79
N ASP A 125 -37.86 30.80 23.72
CA ASP A 125 -37.91 30.52 25.14
C ASP A 125 -39.31 30.74 25.76
N LEU A 126 -40.25 31.38 25.05
CA LEU A 126 -41.68 31.42 25.43
C LEU A 126 -42.42 30.23 24.80
N TYR A 127 -42.18 29.98 23.51
CA TYR A 127 -42.73 28.85 22.76
C TYR A 127 -42.44 27.50 23.45
N ALA A 128 -41.20 27.29 23.90
CA ALA A 128 -40.76 26.10 24.62
C ALA A 128 -41.41 25.92 26.01
N LYS A 129 -41.92 27.00 26.63
CA LYS A 129 -42.73 26.94 27.86
C LYS A 129 -44.21 26.66 27.57
N GLY A 130 -44.63 26.69 26.30
CA GLY A 130 -46.03 26.69 25.89
C GLY A 130 -46.73 28.05 26.09
N GLU A 131 -45.98 29.12 26.38
CA GLU A 131 -46.51 30.48 26.51
C GLU A 131 -46.68 31.12 25.10
N PRO A 132 -47.73 31.93 24.87
CA PRO A 132 -47.88 32.63 23.60
C PRO A 132 -46.74 33.65 23.45
N ALA A 133 -46.05 33.65 22.31
CA ALA A 133 -44.96 34.58 22.01
C ALA A 133 -45.48 35.77 21.18
N ASP A 134 -46.18 36.67 21.83
CA ASP A 134 -46.72 37.91 21.26
C ASP A 134 -45.86 39.15 21.64
N PRO A 135 -46.08 40.35 21.07
CA PRO A 135 -45.28 41.53 21.39
C PRO A 135 -45.28 41.95 22.86
N ILE A 136 -46.32 41.62 23.64
CA ILE A 136 -46.45 41.99 25.05
C ILE A 136 -45.66 41.00 25.91
N THR A 137 -45.84 39.70 25.69
CA THR A 137 -45.13 38.61 26.40
C THR A 137 -43.64 38.61 26.08
N VAL A 138 -43.24 38.77 24.81
CA VAL A 138 -41.83 38.90 24.40
C VAL A 138 -41.21 40.17 24.97
N THR A 139 -41.93 41.30 25.00
CA THR A 139 -41.46 42.51 25.70
C THR A 139 -41.28 42.26 27.19
N ALA A 140 -42.21 41.56 27.85
CA ALA A 140 -42.13 41.25 29.27
C ALA A 140 -40.93 40.33 29.59
N GLU A 141 -40.69 39.30 28.77
CA GLU A 141 -39.57 38.36 28.91
C GLU A 141 -38.21 39.06 28.68
N LEU A 142 -38.10 39.87 27.61
CA LEU A 142 -36.92 40.72 27.35
C LEU A 142 -36.69 41.75 28.47
N THR A 143 -37.74 42.25 29.10
CA THR A 143 -37.64 43.17 30.24
C THR A 143 -37.19 42.42 31.50
N ARG A 144 -37.70 41.21 31.75
CA ARG A 144 -37.31 40.32 32.86
C ARG A 144 -35.84 39.92 32.78
N ARG A 145 -35.28 39.79 31.57
CA ARG A 145 -33.84 39.54 31.31
C ARG A 145 -32.96 40.80 31.39
N GLY A 146 -33.55 42.00 31.37
CA GLY A 146 -32.82 43.27 31.25
C GLY A 146 -32.34 43.59 29.83
N GLU A 147 -32.76 42.82 28.83
CA GLU A 147 -32.26 42.88 27.45
C GLU A 147 -33.08 43.79 26.53
N ILE A 148 -34.30 44.17 26.95
CA ILE A 148 -35.20 45.05 26.19
C ILE A 148 -34.53 46.37 25.73
N GLY A 149 -33.56 46.89 26.51
CA GLY A 149 -32.76 48.06 26.12
C GLY A 149 -31.79 47.81 24.95
N ARG A 150 -31.26 46.59 24.82
CA ARG A 150 -30.38 46.17 23.70
C ARG A 150 -31.17 45.97 22.40
N VAL A 151 -32.44 45.60 22.52
CA VAL A 151 -33.38 45.37 21.40
C VAL A 151 -33.92 46.69 20.80
N GLY A 152 -33.86 47.80 21.53
CA GLY A 152 -34.42 49.10 21.11
C GLY A 152 -35.74 49.48 21.81
N GLY A 153 -36.10 48.78 22.88
CA GLY A 153 -37.27 49.06 23.70
C GLY A 153 -38.58 48.42 23.20
N PRO A 154 -39.67 48.49 23.99
CA PRO A 154 -40.97 47.90 23.65
C PRO A 154 -41.52 48.34 22.28
N GLY A 155 -41.30 49.61 21.92
CA GLY A 155 -41.73 50.15 20.63
C GLY A 155 -41.07 49.48 19.43
N TYR A 156 -39.85 48.93 19.57
CA TYR A 156 -39.20 48.20 18.49
C TYR A 156 -39.87 46.84 18.27
N VAL A 157 -40.14 46.08 19.33
CA VAL A 157 -40.86 44.78 19.26
C VAL A 157 -42.24 44.97 18.61
N GLN A 158 -42.97 46.02 18.99
CA GLN A 158 -44.25 46.36 18.36
C GLN A 158 -44.12 46.73 16.87
N SER A 159 -43.01 47.34 16.46
CA SER A 159 -42.75 47.70 15.06
C SER A 159 -42.42 46.50 14.17
N LEU A 160 -41.89 45.40 14.72
CA LEU A 160 -41.64 44.17 13.97
C LEU A 160 -42.94 43.58 13.42
N VAL A 161 -44.00 43.53 14.24
CA VAL A 161 -45.34 43.11 13.79
C VAL A 161 -45.92 44.05 12.73
N GLN A 162 -45.65 45.36 12.82
CA GLN A 162 -46.10 46.34 11.83
C GLN A 162 -45.35 46.25 10.48
N ALA A 163 -44.21 45.56 10.42
CA ALA A 163 -43.47 45.34 9.18
C ALA A 163 -44.06 44.20 8.32
N VAL A 164 -44.95 43.37 8.87
CA VAL A 164 -45.39 42.11 8.25
C VAL A 164 -46.81 42.20 7.69
N PRO A 165 -47.00 42.03 6.35
CA PRO A 165 -48.34 41.98 5.77
C PRO A 165 -49.14 40.71 6.10
N THR A 166 -48.46 39.59 6.34
CA THR A 166 -49.07 38.30 6.72
C THR A 166 -48.04 37.36 7.35
N ALA A 167 -48.42 36.64 8.41
CA ALA A 167 -47.57 35.63 9.04
C ALA A 167 -47.31 34.42 8.13
N ALA A 168 -48.20 34.12 7.17
CA ALA A 168 -48.08 32.97 6.26
C ALA A 168 -46.86 33.01 5.33
N ASN A 169 -46.17 34.15 5.22
CA ASN A 169 -44.95 34.29 4.42
C ASN A 169 -43.67 34.17 5.27
N ALA A 170 -43.75 33.92 6.58
CA ALA A 170 -42.59 33.90 7.48
C ALA A 170 -41.49 32.92 7.02
N LEU A 171 -41.88 31.72 6.58
CA LEU A 171 -40.97 30.72 6.02
C LEU A 171 -40.15 31.26 4.83
N TYR A 172 -40.81 31.91 3.86
CA TYR A 172 -40.14 32.48 2.69
C TYR A 172 -39.12 33.57 3.07
N TYR A 173 -39.43 34.43 4.04
CA TYR A 173 -38.47 35.39 4.57
C TYR A 173 -37.34 34.71 5.36
N ALA A 174 -37.62 33.60 6.03
CA ALA A 174 -36.61 32.82 6.75
C ALA A 174 -35.61 32.15 5.79
N GLU A 175 -36.04 31.68 4.63
CA GLU A 175 -35.13 31.21 3.58
C GLU A 175 -34.19 32.31 3.08
N ILE A 176 -34.69 33.54 2.87
CA ILE A 176 -33.87 34.70 2.48
C ILE A 176 -32.82 35.01 3.56
N VAL A 177 -33.20 35.01 4.85
CA VAL A 177 -32.24 35.21 5.96
C VAL A 177 -31.19 34.09 5.99
N ARG A 178 -31.59 32.83 5.78
CA ARG A 178 -30.69 31.67 5.71
C ARG A 178 -29.68 31.80 4.56
N GLU A 179 -30.11 32.19 3.36
CA GLU A 179 -29.20 32.45 2.23
C GLU A 179 -28.16 33.53 2.57
N ARG A 180 -28.60 34.64 3.18
CA ARG A 180 -27.69 35.73 3.59
C ARG A 180 -26.72 35.27 4.68
N ALA A 181 -27.17 34.45 5.64
CA ALA A 181 -26.32 33.90 6.69
C ALA A 181 -25.25 32.94 6.16
N VAL A 182 -25.59 32.07 5.19
CA VAL A 182 -24.63 31.18 4.52
C VAL A 182 -23.61 31.99 3.73
N LEU A 183 -24.04 33.00 2.97
CA LEU A 183 -23.14 33.90 2.23
C LEU A 183 -22.23 34.71 3.18
N ARG A 184 -22.73 35.12 4.35
CA ARG A 184 -21.93 35.79 5.40
C ARG A 184 -20.86 34.86 5.97
N ARG A 185 -21.24 33.64 6.35
CA ARG A 185 -20.29 32.61 6.83
C ARG A 185 -19.22 32.26 5.80
N LEU A 186 -19.55 32.25 4.50
CA LEU A 186 -18.58 32.06 3.42
C LEU A 186 -17.54 33.19 3.34
N VAL A 187 -17.95 34.45 3.54
CA VAL A 187 -17.02 35.60 3.60
C VAL A 187 -16.11 35.52 4.83
N GLU A 188 -16.64 35.10 5.98
CA GLU A 188 -15.86 34.91 7.20
C GLU A 188 -14.84 33.77 7.08
N ALA A 189 -15.25 32.61 6.57
CA ALA A 189 -14.35 31.48 6.30
C ALA A 189 -13.26 31.86 5.29
N GLY A 190 -13.62 32.52 4.18
CA GLY A 190 -12.65 33.06 3.22
C GLY A 190 -11.67 34.05 3.84
N THR A 191 -12.11 34.84 4.83
CA THR A 191 -11.24 35.75 5.61
C THR A 191 -10.27 34.96 6.51
N ARG A 192 -10.73 33.92 7.22
CA ARG A 192 -9.88 33.07 8.06
C ARG A 192 -8.85 32.28 7.24
N ILE A 193 -9.25 31.76 6.08
CA ILE A 193 -8.35 31.10 5.11
C ILE A 193 -7.27 32.06 4.60
N THR A 194 -7.66 33.30 4.28
CA THR A 194 -6.72 34.36 3.88
C THR A 194 -5.73 34.68 5.01
N GLN A 195 -6.20 34.74 6.27
CA GLN A 195 -5.34 34.95 7.44
C GLN A 195 -4.37 33.79 7.66
N MET A 196 -4.80 32.52 7.54
CA MET A 196 -3.92 31.36 7.62
C MET A 196 -2.80 31.41 6.55
N GLY A 197 -3.15 31.75 5.30
CA GLY A 197 -2.19 31.89 4.21
C GLY A 197 -1.15 33.02 4.40
N TYR A 198 -1.47 34.06 5.18
CA TYR A 198 -0.53 35.12 5.55
C TYR A 198 0.24 34.86 6.86
N ALA A 199 -0.25 33.98 7.73
CA ALA A 199 0.39 33.68 9.02
C ALA A 199 1.67 32.86 8.86
N ALA A 200 1.67 31.88 7.93
CA ALA A 200 2.84 31.10 7.50
C ALA A 200 3.62 30.33 8.60
N ASP A 201 3.04 30.13 9.78
CA ASP A 201 3.52 29.21 10.82
C ASP A 201 2.77 27.87 10.73
N GLY A 202 3.47 26.79 10.36
CA GLY A 202 2.92 25.43 10.27
C GLY A 202 3.47 24.62 9.09
N ASP A 203 3.04 23.38 8.95
CA ASP A 203 3.22 22.63 7.71
C ASP A 203 2.23 23.15 6.64
N VAL A 204 2.61 23.07 5.36
CA VAL A 204 1.73 23.47 4.25
C VAL A 204 0.50 22.57 4.21
N ASP A 205 0.66 21.28 4.50
CA ASP A 205 -0.46 20.33 4.53
C ASP A 205 -1.40 20.61 5.71
N ASP A 206 -0.89 21.01 6.88
CA ASP A 206 -1.73 21.45 8.02
C ASP A 206 -2.54 22.71 7.68
N ILE A 207 -1.92 23.69 7.01
CA ILE A 207 -2.58 24.93 6.56
C ILE A 207 -3.67 24.61 5.51
N VAL A 208 -3.41 23.69 4.58
CA VAL A 208 -4.39 23.24 3.57
C VAL A 208 -5.54 22.48 4.24
N ASN A 209 -5.27 21.61 5.21
CA ASN A 209 -6.28 20.87 5.96
C ASN A 209 -7.17 21.81 6.80
N GLY A 210 -6.57 22.80 7.47
CA GLY A 210 -7.30 23.86 8.19
C GLY A 210 -8.20 24.68 7.27
N ALA A 211 -7.70 25.05 6.09
CA ALA A 211 -8.49 25.76 5.09
C ALA A 211 -9.66 24.93 4.52
N GLN A 212 -9.48 23.62 4.33
CA GLN A 212 -10.57 22.71 3.93
C GLN A 212 -11.65 22.61 5.01
N ALA A 213 -11.26 22.51 6.29
CA ALA A 213 -12.21 22.46 7.40
C ALA A 213 -13.07 23.73 7.51
N GLU A 214 -12.46 24.91 7.30
CA GLU A 214 -13.18 26.20 7.28
C GLU A 214 -14.23 26.30 6.17
N ILE A 215 -13.91 25.86 4.94
CA ILE A 215 -14.90 25.82 3.85
C ILE A 215 -16.03 24.85 4.19
N TYR A 216 -15.71 23.69 4.76
CA TYR A 216 -16.69 22.65 5.07
C TYR A 216 -17.68 23.09 6.17
N ALA A 217 -17.21 23.81 7.19
CA ALA A 217 -18.03 24.37 8.27
C ALA A 217 -19.09 25.40 7.81
N VAL A 218 -18.93 25.97 6.61
CA VAL A 218 -19.98 26.81 5.98
C VAL A 218 -21.15 25.97 5.46
N THR A 219 -20.90 24.70 5.10
CA THR A 219 -21.87 23.81 4.43
C THR A 219 -22.61 22.85 5.37
N GLU A 220 -22.03 22.50 6.52
CA GLU A 220 -22.58 21.47 7.42
C GLU A 220 -23.11 22.10 8.72
N GLN A 221 -24.43 22.27 8.85
CA GLN A 221 -25.04 22.73 10.10
C GLN A 221 -26.41 22.11 10.44
N ARG A 222 -26.72 20.95 9.85
CA ARG A 222 -27.75 20.02 10.35
C ARG A 222 -27.28 19.27 11.61
N THR A 223 -26.88 20.01 12.64
CA THR A 223 -27.05 19.54 14.01
C THR A 223 -28.54 19.55 14.31
N SER A 224 -29.15 18.35 14.31
CA SER A 224 -30.29 18.03 15.16
C SER A 224 -29.88 18.07 16.63
N GLU A 225 -30.84 18.18 17.54
CA GLU A 225 -30.55 18.20 18.98
C GLU A 225 -30.20 16.78 19.50
N ASP A 226 -29.25 16.68 20.43
CA ASP A 226 -28.65 15.40 20.88
C ASP A 226 -29.60 14.47 21.66
N TYR A 227 -30.86 14.86 21.89
CA TYR A 227 -31.82 14.14 22.73
C TYR A 227 -33.23 14.15 22.13
N LEU A 228 -33.59 13.08 21.41
CA LEU A 228 -34.96 12.86 20.97
C LEU A 228 -35.81 12.22 22.11
N PRO A 229 -37.05 12.67 22.33
CA PRO A 229 -38.02 11.96 23.16
C PRO A 229 -38.22 10.51 22.68
N LEU A 230 -38.46 9.59 23.62
CA LEU A 230 -38.67 8.18 23.27
C LEU A 230 -39.88 7.96 22.37
N ALA A 231 -40.93 8.80 22.45
CA ALA A 231 -42.09 8.70 21.56
C ALA A 231 -41.69 8.87 20.08
N ASP A 232 -40.89 9.89 19.80
CA ASP A 232 -40.44 10.29 18.47
C ASP A 232 -39.49 9.24 17.86
N ILE A 233 -38.67 8.60 18.70
CA ILE A 233 -37.85 7.43 18.30
C ILE A 233 -38.73 6.20 18.05
N MET A 234 -39.77 5.99 18.86
CA MET A 234 -40.63 4.80 18.77
C MET A 234 -41.47 4.74 17.49
N GLU A 235 -41.83 5.88 16.89
CA GLU A 235 -42.55 5.91 15.61
C GLU A 235 -41.65 5.34 14.49
N GLY A 236 -40.43 5.89 14.32
CA GLY A 236 -39.45 5.36 13.36
C GLY A 236 -39.03 3.91 13.64
N ALA A 237 -38.89 3.52 14.90
CA ALA A 237 -38.57 2.13 15.27
C ALA A 237 -39.72 1.15 14.97
N LEU A 238 -40.99 1.60 15.01
CA LEU A 238 -42.13 0.79 14.57
C LEU A 238 -42.20 0.72 13.04
N ASP A 239 -41.93 1.82 12.32
CA ASP A 239 -41.82 1.82 10.86
C ASP A 239 -40.72 0.86 10.37
N GLU A 240 -39.56 0.81 11.04
CA GLU A 240 -38.52 -0.20 10.75
C GLU A 240 -39.02 -1.64 10.98
N ILE A 241 -39.72 -1.89 12.09
CA ILE A 241 -40.28 -3.22 12.40
C ILE A 241 -41.37 -3.63 11.40
N GLU A 242 -42.23 -2.72 10.96
CA GLU A 242 -43.22 -2.99 9.91
C GLU A 242 -42.59 -3.13 8.52
N ALA A 243 -41.52 -2.38 8.21
CA ALA A 243 -40.73 -2.56 7.00
C ALA A 243 -40.00 -3.93 6.97
N ILE A 244 -39.57 -4.44 8.13
CA ILE A 244 -39.04 -5.81 8.27
C ILE A 244 -40.17 -6.83 8.11
N GLY A 245 -41.29 -6.65 8.82
CA GLY A 245 -42.41 -7.61 8.81
C GLY A 245 -43.14 -7.73 7.46
N SER A 246 -43.17 -6.66 6.67
CA SER A 246 -43.80 -6.63 5.34
C SER A 246 -42.90 -7.17 4.21
N ARG A 247 -41.57 -7.20 4.40
CA ARG A 247 -40.60 -7.70 3.42
C ARG A 247 -40.33 -9.19 3.62
N SER A 248 -41.14 -10.03 2.99
CA SER A 248 -40.93 -11.49 3.01
C SER A 248 -39.61 -11.90 2.29
N GLY A 249 -38.51 -11.95 3.03
CA GLY A 249 -37.23 -12.49 2.57
C GLY A 249 -36.24 -11.50 1.95
N GLN A 250 -36.34 -10.18 2.21
CA GLN A 250 -35.28 -9.23 1.87
C GLN A 250 -34.47 -8.87 3.11
N MET A 251 -33.13 -8.95 3.01
CA MET A 251 -32.22 -8.59 4.10
C MET A 251 -32.28 -7.08 4.42
N THR A 252 -31.93 -6.71 5.65
CA THR A 252 -31.83 -5.30 6.06
C THR A 252 -30.42 -4.73 5.93
N GLY A 253 -29.40 -5.53 6.24
CA GLY A 253 -27.99 -5.14 6.12
C GLY A 253 -27.40 -5.43 4.74
N VAL A 254 -26.17 -4.99 4.52
CA VAL A 254 -25.39 -5.27 3.32
C VAL A 254 -25.08 -6.78 3.25
N PRO A 255 -25.47 -7.49 2.18
CA PRO A 255 -25.25 -8.93 2.06
C PRO A 255 -23.76 -9.26 1.92
N THR A 256 -23.28 -10.18 2.75
CA THR A 256 -21.94 -10.77 2.66
C THR A 256 -21.80 -11.69 1.46
N GLY A 257 -22.93 -12.22 0.96
CA GLY A 257 -22.99 -13.11 -0.19
C GLY A 257 -22.75 -14.58 0.15
N PHE A 258 -22.87 -14.93 1.45
CA PHE A 258 -22.81 -16.27 2.02
C PHE A 258 -24.11 -16.54 2.78
N THR A 259 -24.91 -17.49 2.31
CA THR A 259 -26.30 -17.70 2.73
C THR A 259 -26.44 -17.92 4.23
N ASP A 260 -25.52 -18.68 4.83
CA ASP A 260 -25.55 -19.00 6.27
C ASP A 260 -25.07 -17.83 7.14
N LEU A 261 -24.13 -17.01 6.65
CA LEU A 261 -23.66 -15.82 7.36
C LEU A 261 -24.68 -14.69 7.28
N ASP A 262 -25.29 -14.51 6.11
CA ASP A 262 -26.39 -13.56 5.92
C ASP A 262 -27.62 -13.98 6.73
N SER A 263 -27.88 -15.29 6.91
CA SER A 263 -28.92 -15.81 7.81
C SER A 263 -28.61 -15.63 9.31
N LEU A 264 -27.33 -15.67 9.71
CA LEU A 264 -26.89 -15.42 11.09
C LEU A 264 -26.92 -13.93 11.47
N THR A 265 -26.69 -13.05 10.50
CA THR A 265 -26.45 -11.61 10.72
C THR A 265 -27.58 -10.70 10.23
N ASN A 266 -28.41 -11.16 9.30
CA ASN A 266 -29.30 -10.35 8.46
C ASN A 266 -28.54 -9.29 7.62
N GLY A 267 -27.32 -9.64 7.19
CA GLY A 267 -26.35 -8.75 6.53
C GLY A 267 -25.49 -7.95 7.51
N LEU A 268 -24.58 -7.14 6.98
CA LEU A 268 -23.75 -6.19 7.74
C LEU A 268 -24.50 -4.87 7.92
N HIS A 269 -24.69 -4.41 9.15
CA HIS A 269 -25.59 -3.28 9.43
C HIS A 269 -24.85 -1.93 9.47
N PRO A 270 -25.54 -0.83 9.13
CA PRO A 270 -25.10 0.54 9.44
C PRO A 270 -24.48 0.69 10.83
N GLY A 271 -23.42 1.51 10.94
CA GLY A 271 -22.79 1.80 12.23
C GLY A 271 -21.90 0.70 12.82
N GLN A 272 -21.81 -0.48 12.18
CA GLN A 272 -20.99 -1.60 12.66
C GLN A 272 -19.51 -1.49 12.26
N MET A 273 -18.62 -1.83 13.19
CA MET A 273 -17.23 -2.17 12.94
C MET A 273 -17.09 -3.69 12.98
N ILE A 274 -16.74 -4.28 11.84
CA ILE A 274 -16.54 -5.71 11.65
C ILE A 274 -15.05 -5.98 11.51
N VAL A 275 -14.49 -6.84 12.35
CA VAL A 275 -13.09 -7.25 12.26
C VAL A 275 -13.03 -8.64 11.63
N ILE A 276 -12.39 -8.72 10.46
CA ILE A 276 -12.04 -10.01 9.84
C ILE A 276 -10.59 -10.29 10.20
N ALA A 277 -10.32 -11.42 10.85
CA ALA A 277 -8.97 -11.76 11.27
C ALA A 277 -8.53 -13.16 10.84
N ALA A 278 -7.31 -13.22 10.30
CA ALA A 278 -6.70 -14.44 9.76
C ALA A 278 -5.22 -14.50 10.17
N ARG A 279 -4.61 -15.69 10.14
CA ARG A 279 -3.15 -15.81 10.31
C ARG A 279 -2.42 -15.44 9.02
N PRO A 280 -1.26 -14.78 9.08
CA PRO A 280 -0.44 -14.54 7.90
C PRO A 280 0.02 -15.84 7.24
N ALA A 281 -0.27 -15.95 5.95
CA ALA A 281 0.37 -16.86 5.00
C ALA A 281 0.49 -18.35 5.37
N MET A 282 -0.58 -19.08 5.06
CA MET A 282 -0.55 -20.52 4.83
C MET A 282 0.02 -20.82 3.42
N GLY A 283 1.28 -20.44 3.21
CA GLY A 283 1.95 -20.43 1.89
C GLY A 283 3.33 -19.75 1.90
N LYS A 284 4.15 -20.01 2.93
CA LYS A 284 5.52 -19.47 3.10
C LYS A 284 6.53 -20.55 3.57
N ALA A 285 6.28 -21.83 3.28
CA ALA A 285 7.13 -22.91 3.76
C ALA A 285 8.35 -23.12 2.86
N LEU A 286 9.52 -23.30 3.46
CA LEU A 286 10.80 -23.57 2.79
C LEU A 286 11.45 -24.81 3.41
N ALA A 287 12.25 -25.55 2.63
CA ALA A 287 12.97 -26.72 3.14
C ALA A 287 13.91 -26.37 4.30
N LEU A 288 14.07 -27.27 5.28
CA LEU A 288 14.80 -26.98 6.51
C LEU A 288 16.25 -26.56 6.29
N ASP A 289 16.91 -27.07 5.25
CA ASP A 289 18.26 -26.72 4.83
C ASP A 289 18.38 -25.32 4.21
N THR A 290 17.25 -24.69 3.84
CA THR A 290 17.23 -23.38 3.17
C THR A 290 17.98 -22.33 4.00
N PRO A 291 19.09 -21.77 3.50
CA PRO A 291 19.89 -20.82 4.25
C PRO A 291 19.21 -19.44 4.29
N LEU A 292 19.21 -18.82 5.46
CA LEU A 292 18.65 -17.50 5.75
C LEU A 292 19.79 -16.57 6.22
N PRO A 293 19.95 -15.36 5.67
CA PRO A 293 21.00 -14.44 6.07
C PRO A 293 20.68 -13.81 7.42
N THR A 294 21.70 -13.66 8.26
CA THR A 294 21.61 -12.98 9.56
C THR A 294 22.59 -11.79 9.61
N PRO A 295 22.42 -10.84 10.55
CA PRO A 295 23.38 -9.75 10.76
C PRO A 295 24.81 -10.21 11.12
N THR A 296 24.99 -11.48 11.50
CA THR A 296 26.29 -12.07 11.89
C THR A 296 26.83 -13.10 10.91
N GLY A 297 26.00 -13.67 10.04
CA GLY A 297 26.37 -14.75 9.12
C GLY A 297 25.15 -15.38 8.45
N TRP A 298 24.95 -16.67 8.66
CA TRP A 298 23.84 -17.46 8.14
C TRP A 298 23.23 -18.32 9.25
N THR A 299 21.96 -18.67 9.10
CA THR A 299 21.28 -19.78 9.79
C THR A 299 20.53 -20.59 8.73
N THR A 300 20.03 -21.78 9.07
CA THR A 300 19.06 -22.51 8.22
C THR A 300 17.63 -22.34 8.71
N MET A 301 16.65 -22.65 7.86
CA MET A 301 15.21 -22.68 8.19
C MET A 301 14.87 -23.72 9.28
N GLY A 302 15.67 -24.78 9.43
CA GLY A 302 15.56 -25.75 10.51
C GLY A 302 16.14 -25.24 11.84
N GLU A 303 17.30 -24.58 11.81
CA GLU A 303 18.00 -24.14 13.03
C GLU A 303 17.39 -22.89 13.68
N VAL A 304 16.84 -21.98 12.87
CA VAL A 304 16.35 -20.65 13.29
C VAL A 304 15.23 -20.72 14.34
N ARG A 305 15.28 -19.78 15.29
CA ARG A 305 14.44 -19.74 16.49
C ARG A 305 13.86 -18.35 16.73
N THR A 306 12.78 -18.30 17.51
CA THR A 306 12.24 -17.04 18.04
C THR A 306 13.31 -16.31 18.86
N GLY A 307 13.56 -15.05 18.54
CA GLY A 307 14.63 -14.22 19.13
C GLY A 307 15.84 -14.02 18.22
N ASP A 308 16.08 -14.91 17.25
CA ASP A 308 17.14 -14.75 16.26
C ASP A 308 16.86 -13.54 15.34
N HIS A 309 17.89 -13.07 14.64
CA HIS A 309 17.76 -11.94 13.70
C HIS A 309 18.07 -12.39 12.27
N LEU A 310 17.14 -12.13 11.36
CA LEU A 310 17.29 -12.28 9.92
C LEU A 310 17.48 -10.91 9.27
N ILE A 311 17.57 -10.88 7.94
CA ILE A 311 17.57 -9.65 7.14
C ILE A 311 16.30 -9.59 6.28
N ASP A 312 15.78 -8.39 6.02
CA ASP A 312 14.57 -8.15 5.21
C ASP A 312 14.82 -7.68 3.77
N ALA A 313 13.73 -7.54 3.00
CA ALA A 313 13.76 -7.13 1.59
C ALA A 313 14.51 -5.80 1.34
N ALA A 314 14.43 -4.86 2.30
CA ALA A 314 15.13 -3.58 2.29
C ALA A 314 16.55 -3.66 2.91
N GLY A 315 17.09 -4.87 3.06
CA GLY A 315 18.43 -5.15 3.56
C GLY A 315 18.61 -4.95 5.07
N LYS A 316 17.56 -4.69 5.86
CA LYS A 316 17.68 -4.31 7.29
C LYS A 316 17.57 -5.53 8.21
N PRO A 317 18.26 -5.53 9.37
CA PRO A 317 18.02 -6.50 10.43
C PRO A 317 16.57 -6.48 10.94
N THR A 318 15.93 -7.64 11.02
CA THR A 318 14.63 -7.84 11.66
C THR A 318 14.64 -9.14 12.46
N ARG A 319 13.92 -9.18 13.58
CA ARG A 319 13.96 -10.27 14.56
C ARG A 319 12.82 -11.24 14.32
N VAL A 320 13.14 -12.54 14.40
CA VAL A 320 12.19 -13.65 14.33
C VAL A 320 11.30 -13.63 15.56
N VAL A 321 10.01 -13.36 15.37
CA VAL A 321 9.00 -13.39 16.44
C VAL A 321 8.37 -14.77 16.58
N ALA A 322 8.44 -15.61 15.55
CA ALA A 322 7.96 -16.97 15.59
C ALA A 322 8.54 -17.85 14.48
N ALA A 323 8.58 -19.15 14.75
CA ALA A 323 8.81 -20.21 13.78
C ALA A 323 7.72 -21.29 13.96
N THR A 324 7.23 -21.89 12.86
CA THR A 324 6.33 -23.05 12.94
C THR A 324 7.07 -24.30 13.41
N ASP A 325 6.33 -25.35 13.73
CA ASP A 325 6.86 -26.72 13.66
C ASP A 325 7.23 -27.11 12.22
N VAL A 326 7.92 -28.24 12.10
CA VAL A 326 8.28 -28.85 10.82
C VAL A 326 7.05 -29.52 10.21
N MET A 327 6.76 -29.22 8.94
CA MET A 327 5.71 -29.84 8.15
C MET A 327 6.33 -30.85 7.17
N THR A 328 5.86 -32.10 7.20
CA THR A 328 6.21 -33.13 6.23
C THR A 328 5.12 -33.25 5.15
N ASP A 329 5.35 -34.12 4.16
CA ASP A 329 4.32 -34.59 3.22
C ASP A 329 3.64 -33.48 2.38
N ARG A 330 4.39 -32.41 2.07
CA ARG A 330 3.95 -31.31 1.19
C ARG A 330 4.62 -31.48 -0.17
N PRO A 331 3.88 -31.43 -1.30
CA PRO A 331 4.50 -31.39 -2.63
C PRO A 331 5.48 -30.22 -2.72
N CYS A 332 6.74 -30.52 -3.00
CA CYS A 332 7.86 -29.59 -3.00
C CYS A 332 8.36 -29.37 -4.43
N PHE A 333 8.83 -28.16 -4.69
CA PHE A 333 9.37 -27.78 -5.98
C PHE A 333 10.78 -27.20 -5.80
N ARG A 334 11.75 -27.74 -6.54
CA ARG A 334 13.08 -27.14 -6.69
C ARG A 334 13.00 -26.11 -7.81
N MET A 335 13.05 -24.83 -7.45
CA MET A 335 13.12 -23.72 -8.38
C MET A 335 14.56 -23.26 -8.56
N THR A 336 15.01 -23.06 -9.81
CA THR A 336 16.37 -22.67 -10.17
C THR A 336 16.38 -21.35 -10.95
N PHE A 337 17.36 -20.51 -10.69
CA PHE A 337 17.54 -19.17 -11.26
C PHE A 337 18.68 -19.12 -12.29
N ASP A 338 18.67 -18.10 -13.15
CA ASP A 338 19.71 -17.81 -14.16
C ASP A 338 21.05 -17.28 -13.59
N ASP A 339 21.24 -17.35 -12.27
CA ASP A 339 22.54 -17.22 -11.59
C ASP A 339 23.06 -18.55 -11.01
N GLY A 340 22.35 -19.66 -11.26
CA GLY A 340 22.66 -21.00 -10.77
C GLY A 340 22.08 -21.32 -9.39
N THR A 341 21.53 -20.35 -8.65
CA THR A 341 20.91 -20.63 -7.36
C THR A 341 19.69 -21.53 -7.53
N SER A 342 19.50 -22.53 -6.67
CA SER A 342 18.20 -23.19 -6.49
C SER A 342 17.66 -23.03 -5.07
N VAL A 343 16.35 -23.20 -4.93
CA VAL A 343 15.60 -23.17 -3.66
C VAL A 343 14.52 -24.25 -3.69
N ILE A 344 14.30 -24.90 -2.54
CA ILE A 344 13.19 -25.83 -2.36
C ILE A 344 12.12 -25.15 -1.52
N ALA A 345 10.93 -25.04 -2.10
CA ALA A 345 9.74 -24.47 -1.47
C ALA A 345 8.54 -25.40 -1.70
N ASP A 346 7.50 -25.25 -0.89
CA ASP A 346 6.27 -25.99 -1.14
C ASP A 346 5.50 -25.41 -2.34
N ALA A 347 4.59 -26.22 -2.89
CA ALA A 347 3.77 -25.89 -4.06
C ALA A 347 3.06 -24.53 -3.92
N ASP A 348 2.67 -24.18 -2.70
CA ASP A 348 1.84 -23.05 -2.32
C ASP A 348 2.65 -21.77 -2.01
N HIS A 349 3.99 -21.86 -1.95
CA HIS A 349 4.88 -20.76 -1.56
C HIS A 349 4.82 -19.57 -2.55
N GLN A 350 4.51 -18.37 -2.05
CA GLN A 350 4.15 -17.20 -2.88
C GLN A 350 5.28 -16.21 -3.15
N TRP A 351 5.78 -16.14 -4.38
CA TRP A 351 6.90 -15.31 -4.84
C TRP A 351 6.42 -14.06 -5.61
N LEU A 352 6.97 -12.88 -5.34
CA LEU A 352 6.75 -11.70 -6.20
C LEU A 352 7.49 -11.88 -7.53
N THR A 353 6.77 -11.94 -8.67
CA THR A 353 7.37 -12.23 -9.99
C THR A 353 6.94 -11.28 -11.12
N GLY A 354 7.94 -10.75 -11.85
CA GLY A 354 7.74 -10.07 -13.14
C GLY A 354 7.64 -11.06 -14.29
N THR A 355 6.77 -10.84 -15.26
CA THR A 355 6.70 -11.62 -16.52
C THR A 355 7.42 -10.89 -17.66
N ARG A 356 7.68 -11.60 -18.77
CA ARG A 356 8.25 -10.97 -19.98
C ARG A 356 7.44 -9.73 -20.43
N ALA A 357 6.12 -9.84 -20.44
CA ALA A 357 5.22 -8.73 -20.78
C ALA A 357 5.40 -7.52 -19.84
N SER A 358 5.47 -7.74 -18.52
CA SER A 358 5.66 -6.65 -17.56
C SER A 358 7.02 -5.95 -17.71
N ARG A 359 8.08 -6.68 -18.08
CA ARG A 359 9.40 -6.10 -18.33
C ARG A 359 9.43 -5.29 -19.62
N GLU A 360 8.81 -5.79 -20.70
CA GLU A 360 8.70 -5.06 -21.96
C GLU A 360 7.82 -3.80 -21.84
N SER A 361 6.75 -3.85 -21.04
CA SER A 361 5.88 -2.69 -20.74
C SER A 361 6.59 -1.63 -19.88
N ALA A 362 7.20 -2.03 -18.77
CA ALA A 362 7.96 -1.11 -17.91
C ALA A 362 9.17 -0.48 -18.62
N GLN A 363 9.82 -1.21 -19.53
CA GLN A 363 10.91 -0.67 -20.34
C GLN A 363 10.43 0.30 -21.43
N ALA A 364 9.19 0.16 -21.92
CA ALA A 364 8.56 1.17 -22.79
C ALA A 364 8.18 2.44 -22.01
N ALA A 365 7.67 2.29 -20.78
CA ALA A 365 7.35 3.41 -19.88
C ALA A 365 8.56 4.30 -19.60
N ALA A 366 9.70 3.68 -19.27
CA ALA A 366 10.95 4.37 -18.94
C ALA A 366 11.65 5.07 -20.14
N ALA A 367 11.13 4.93 -21.37
CA ALA A 367 11.76 5.44 -22.59
C ALA A 367 11.14 6.75 -23.14
N GLU A 368 10.18 7.36 -22.42
CA GLU A 368 9.45 8.60 -22.78
C GLU A 368 8.74 8.63 -24.16
N HIS A 369 8.72 7.53 -24.92
CA HIS A 369 8.52 7.58 -26.36
C HIS A 369 7.06 7.46 -26.85
N ASP A 370 6.08 7.32 -25.96
CA ASP A 370 4.66 7.42 -26.29
C ASP A 370 3.83 7.89 -25.07
N ARG A 371 3.00 8.92 -25.24
CA ARG A 371 2.15 9.51 -24.18
C ARG A 371 0.67 9.14 -24.29
N HIS A 372 0.29 8.33 -25.29
CA HIS A 372 -1.11 8.06 -25.63
C HIS A 372 -1.46 6.56 -25.70
N ARG A 373 -0.69 5.71 -25.02
CA ARG A 373 -0.97 4.27 -24.98
C ARG A 373 -0.91 3.73 -23.55
N GLU A 374 -1.98 3.08 -23.12
CA GLU A 374 -2.12 2.53 -21.77
C GLU A 374 -1.13 1.37 -21.55
N GLN A 375 -0.33 1.46 -20.49
CA GLN A 375 0.79 0.55 -20.22
C GLN A 375 0.41 -0.44 -19.13
N HIS A 376 -0.06 -1.62 -19.55
CA HIS A 376 -0.47 -2.70 -18.65
C HIS A 376 0.72 -3.56 -18.21
N THR A 377 0.55 -4.28 -17.10
CA THR A 377 1.44 -5.30 -16.50
C THR A 377 2.69 -4.82 -15.74
N SER A 378 2.73 -5.18 -14.46
CA SER A 378 3.82 -5.01 -13.48
C SER A 378 4.22 -6.38 -12.89
N ALA A 379 5.18 -6.41 -11.96
CA ALA A 379 5.41 -7.60 -11.13
C ALA A 379 4.16 -7.98 -10.31
N SER A 380 3.98 -9.27 -10.01
CA SER A 380 2.83 -9.79 -9.24
C SER A 380 3.09 -11.17 -8.62
N VAL A 381 2.41 -11.49 -7.53
CA VAL A 381 2.72 -12.65 -6.66
C VAL A 381 2.23 -13.99 -7.22
N ARG A 382 3.08 -15.01 -7.36
CA ARG A 382 2.75 -16.35 -7.91
C ARG A 382 3.25 -17.48 -7.02
N THR A 383 2.53 -18.60 -6.96
CA THR A 383 3.00 -19.79 -6.22
C THR A 383 4.12 -20.52 -6.96
N THR A 384 4.95 -21.30 -6.27
CA THR A 384 6.00 -22.12 -6.93
C THR A 384 5.41 -23.03 -8.01
N LYS A 385 4.21 -23.59 -7.77
CA LYS A 385 3.49 -24.43 -8.74
C LYS A 385 2.96 -23.64 -9.95
N GLU A 386 2.51 -22.40 -9.77
CA GLU A 386 2.11 -21.52 -10.89
C GLU A 386 3.32 -21.12 -11.75
N ILE A 387 4.47 -20.88 -11.12
CA ILE A 387 5.72 -20.58 -11.82
C ILE A 387 6.17 -21.79 -12.64
N ALA A 388 6.13 -23.01 -12.08
CA ALA A 388 6.42 -24.25 -12.81
C ALA A 388 5.53 -24.41 -14.06
N ALA A 389 4.22 -24.20 -13.90
CA ALA A 389 3.26 -24.32 -15.00
C ALA A 389 3.40 -23.23 -16.09
N THR A 390 4.09 -22.12 -15.82
CA THR A 390 4.17 -20.95 -16.73
C THR A 390 5.59 -20.43 -16.95
N LEU A 391 6.59 -21.26 -16.67
CA LEU A 391 8.03 -20.96 -16.68
C LEU A 391 8.53 -20.38 -18.01
N HIS A 392 8.03 -20.91 -19.13
CA HIS A 392 8.36 -20.49 -20.48
C HIS A 392 7.18 -19.75 -21.13
N CYS A 393 7.48 -18.76 -21.96
CA CYS A 393 6.48 -18.09 -22.79
C CYS A 393 5.92 -19.07 -23.82
N VAL A 394 4.62 -18.96 -24.14
CA VAL A 394 3.96 -19.74 -25.20
C VAL A 394 4.29 -19.15 -26.58
N THR A 395 5.59 -19.09 -26.89
CA THR A 395 6.15 -18.63 -28.16
C THR A 395 6.97 -19.76 -28.78
N GLY A 396 7.16 -19.73 -30.11
CA GLY A 396 7.89 -20.77 -30.86
C GLY A 396 9.39 -20.91 -30.52
N ASP A 397 9.88 -20.15 -29.55
CA ASP A 397 11.25 -20.14 -29.04
C ASP A 397 11.32 -20.23 -27.49
N GLN A 398 10.22 -20.57 -26.82
CA GLN A 398 10.13 -20.98 -25.40
C GLN A 398 10.96 -20.13 -24.41
N ARG A 399 11.00 -18.81 -24.57
CA ARG A 399 11.83 -17.93 -23.72
C ARG A 399 11.34 -17.93 -22.27
N GLY A 400 12.27 -17.95 -21.31
CA GLY A 400 11.95 -17.84 -19.88
C GLY A 400 11.09 -16.60 -19.56
N ASN A 401 10.06 -16.82 -18.75
CA ASN A 401 8.99 -15.87 -18.50
C ASN A 401 9.22 -15.05 -17.21
N HIS A 402 9.41 -15.73 -16.09
CA HIS A 402 9.39 -15.12 -14.76
C HIS A 402 10.74 -14.56 -14.33
N THR A 403 10.71 -13.38 -13.70
CA THR A 403 11.83 -12.82 -12.95
C THR A 403 11.43 -12.52 -11.51
N VAL A 404 12.42 -12.50 -10.61
CA VAL A 404 12.31 -12.10 -9.19
C VAL A 404 13.27 -10.95 -8.94
N ASP A 405 12.83 -9.93 -8.21
CA ASP A 405 13.66 -8.77 -7.84
C ASP A 405 14.77 -9.13 -6.84
N ASN A 406 15.91 -8.44 -6.95
CA ASN A 406 17.02 -8.58 -6.01
C ASN A 406 16.75 -7.79 -4.71
N ALA A 407 17.28 -8.27 -3.60
CA ALA A 407 17.30 -7.53 -2.33
C ALA A 407 18.17 -6.27 -2.40
N ASP A 408 17.82 -5.26 -1.60
CA ASP A 408 18.64 -4.06 -1.40
C ASP A 408 19.99 -4.38 -0.70
N PRO A 409 21.02 -3.50 -0.84
CA PRO A 409 22.30 -3.67 -0.17
C PRO A 409 22.14 -3.72 1.36
N LEU A 410 22.65 -4.76 2.03
CA LEU A 410 22.34 -5.01 3.44
C LEU A 410 22.75 -3.81 4.33
N ALA A 411 21.79 -3.22 5.04
CA ALA A 411 21.93 -2.03 5.87
C ALA A 411 22.52 -2.36 7.25
N LEU A 412 23.75 -2.89 7.25
CA LEU A 412 24.47 -3.31 8.45
C LEU A 412 25.32 -2.17 9.05
N PRO A 413 25.53 -2.15 10.39
CA PRO A 413 26.33 -1.13 11.06
C PRO A 413 27.81 -1.18 10.68
N HIS A 414 28.52 -0.07 10.93
CA HIS A 414 29.98 -0.05 10.87
C HIS A 414 30.58 -0.98 11.93
N ARG A 415 31.66 -1.69 11.58
CA ARG A 415 32.41 -2.56 12.49
C ARG A 415 33.85 -2.09 12.60
N ASP A 416 34.44 -2.20 13.77
CA ASP A 416 35.89 -2.04 13.90
C ASP A 416 36.55 -3.33 13.41
N LEU A 417 37.36 -3.21 12.35
CA LEU A 417 37.96 -4.34 11.63
C LEU A 417 39.49 -4.27 11.74
N PRO A 418 40.18 -5.40 11.97
CA PRO A 418 41.62 -5.40 12.28
C PRO A 418 42.52 -4.98 11.10
N ILE A 419 42.02 -5.04 9.87
CA ILE A 419 42.69 -4.53 8.66
C ILE A 419 41.69 -3.64 7.90
N PRO A 420 42.10 -2.48 7.35
CA PRO A 420 41.22 -1.66 6.51
C PRO A 420 40.65 -2.48 5.33
N PRO A 421 39.34 -2.44 5.04
CA PRO A 421 38.71 -3.38 4.11
C PRO A 421 39.33 -3.37 2.70
N TYR A 422 39.65 -2.19 2.16
CA TYR A 422 40.35 -2.07 0.87
C TYR A 422 41.72 -2.76 0.87
N THR A 423 42.49 -2.62 1.96
CA THR A 423 43.82 -3.22 2.12
C THR A 423 43.73 -4.75 2.17
N LEU A 424 42.78 -5.30 2.93
CA LEU A 424 42.54 -6.75 2.96
C LEU A 424 42.11 -7.26 1.58
N GLY A 425 41.23 -6.54 0.89
CA GLY A 425 40.78 -6.92 -0.45
C GLY A 425 41.91 -6.96 -1.48
N ALA A 426 42.74 -5.92 -1.49
CA ALA A 426 43.92 -5.85 -2.36
C ALA A 426 44.97 -6.93 -2.05
N TRP A 427 45.08 -7.38 -0.79
CA TRP A 427 45.94 -8.52 -0.42
C TRP A 427 45.34 -9.86 -0.87
N LEU A 428 44.05 -10.10 -0.61
CA LEU A 428 43.36 -11.34 -0.96
C LEU A 428 43.36 -11.59 -2.47
N GLY A 429 43.03 -10.57 -3.27
CA GLY A 429 43.13 -10.59 -4.73
C GLY A 429 44.55 -10.41 -5.28
N GLY A 430 45.57 -10.31 -4.43
CA GLY A 430 46.97 -10.16 -4.84
C GLY A 430 47.70 -11.50 -4.92
N GLY A 431 48.30 -11.82 -6.07
CA GLY A 431 49.10 -13.03 -6.29
C GLY A 431 50.47 -13.07 -5.56
N ASN A 432 50.64 -12.37 -4.44
CA ASN A 432 51.93 -12.22 -3.77
C ASN A 432 52.33 -13.47 -2.96
N THR A 433 52.95 -14.44 -3.63
CA THR A 433 53.83 -15.44 -2.96
C THR A 433 55.26 -14.92 -2.77
N ASP A 434 55.69 -13.94 -3.57
CA ASP A 434 57.01 -13.33 -3.50
C ASP A 434 56.94 -11.79 -3.45
N ALA A 435 57.18 -11.23 -2.26
CA ALA A 435 57.47 -9.82 -2.05
C ALA A 435 58.50 -9.67 -0.92
N ALA A 436 59.52 -8.83 -1.11
CA ALA A 436 60.64 -8.74 -0.18
C ALA A 436 60.25 -8.08 1.15
N ARG A 437 60.57 -8.75 2.27
CA ARG A 437 60.17 -8.35 3.62
C ARG A 437 60.70 -6.96 4.01
N THR A 438 59.79 -6.07 4.40
CA THR A 438 60.09 -4.83 5.13
C THR A 438 59.37 -4.81 6.48
N GLY A 439 59.87 -4.05 7.47
CA GLY A 439 59.39 -4.12 8.85
C GLY A 439 57.90 -3.80 9.05
N GLU A 440 57.31 -2.92 8.22
CA GLU A 440 55.87 -2.62 8.25
C GLU A 440 55.01 -3.79 7.74
N GLN A 441 55.58 -4.68 6.92
CA GLN A 441 54.88 -5.89 6.49
C GLN A 441 54.87 -6.96 7.58
N GLU A 442 55.84 -7.00 8.51
CA GLU A 442 55.85 -8.03 9.56
C GLU A 442 54.67 -7.87 10.53
N SER A 443 54.25 -6.63 10.85
CA SER A 443 53.02 -6.39 11.61
C SER A 443 51.76 -6.80 10.82
N LEU A 444 51.69 -6.47 9.53
CA LEU A 444 50.54 -6.84 8.68
C LEU A 444 50.44 -8.35 8.49
N LEU A 445 51.56 -9.05 8.30
CA LEU A 445 51.63 -10.51 8.21
C LEU A 445 51.23 -11.18 9.53
N GLY A 446 51.56 -10.56 10.68
CA GLY A 446 51.01 -10.94 11.99
C GLY A 446 49.48 -10.89 12.00
N THR A 447 48.90 -9.71 11.75
CA THR A 447 47.43 -9.55 11.74
C THR A 447 46.72 -10.42 10.71
N LEU A 448 47.31 -10.65 9.52
CA LEU A 448 46.79 -11.59 8.51
C LEU A 448 46.83 -13.05 9.00
N GLY A 449 47.80 -13.40 9.85
CA GLY A 449 47.87 -14.69 10.53
C GLY A 449 46.83 -14.81 11.65
N ASP A 450 46.66 -13.76 12.46
CA ASP A 450 45.69 -13.71 13.56
C ASP A 450 44.23 -13.86 13.06
N ILE A 451 43.89 -13.28 11.90
CA ILE A 451 42.59 -13.46 11.24
C ILE A 451 42.53 -14.69 10.30
N GLY A 452 43.57 -15.53 10.29
CA GLY A 452 43.60 -16.83 9.58
C GLY A 452 43.79 -16.78 8.06
N VAL A 453 43.74 -15.62 7.41
CA VAL A 453 43.77 -15.52 5.93
C VAL A 453 45.15 -15.71 5.29
N LEU A 454 46.23 -15.61 6.09
CA LEU A 454 47.62 -15.60 5.59
C LEU A 454 47.99 -16.79 4.70
N TYR A 455 47.47 -17.98 5.01
CA TYR A 455 47.73 -19.22 4.28
C TYR A 455 46.48 -19.89 3.72
N ASP A 456 45.28 -19.51 4.17
CA ASP A 456 44.00 -19.92 3.60
C ASP A 456 43.20 -18.71 3.12
N LYS A 457 43.26 -18.44 1.81
CA LYS A 457 42.60 -17.27 1.21
C LYS A 457 41.08 -17.43 1.20
N HIS A 458 40.44 -16.73 2.12
CA HIS A 458 38.99 -16.55 2.22
C HIS A 458 38.66 -15.11 2.66
N ILE A 459 37.38 -14.72 2.62
CA ILE A 459 36.92 -13.45 3.22
C ILE A 459 36.33 -13.75 4.60
N PRO A 460 36.85 -13.19 5.71
CA PRO A 460 36.29 -13.46 7.04
C PRO A 460 34.89 -12.86 7.20
N GLN A 461 34.02 -13.56 7.94
CA GLN A 461 32.58 -13.25 8.01
C GLN A 461 32.28 -11.85 8.56
N GLU A 462 33.14 -11.30 9.43
CA GLU A 462 33.04 -9.94 9.95
C GLU A 462 33.11 -8.85 8.85
N TYR A 463 33.90 -9.08 7.80
CA TYR A 463 33.97 -8.18 6.64
C TYR A 463 32.72 -8.34 5.76
N LEU A 464 32.23 -9.58 5.60
CA LEU A 464 30.95 -9.87 4.92
C LEU A 464 29.72 -9.33 5.68
N ARG A 465 29.88 -8.85 6.91
CA ARG A 465 28.84 -8.20 7.72
C ARG A 465 29.19 -6.79 8.20
N GLY A 466 30.21 -6.16 7.59
CA GLY A 466 30.49 -4.73 7.76
C GLY A 466 29.45 -3.84 7.07
N SER A 467 29.59 -2.51 7.23
CA SER A 467 28.67 -1.57 6.59
C SER A 467 28.75 -1.61 5.05
N VAL A 468 27.76 -1.04 4.37
CA VAL A 468 27.74 -0.92 2.90
C VAL A 468 29.03 -0.26 2.38
N THR A 469 29.55 0.76 3.09
CA THR A 469 30.84 1.41 2.77
C THR A 469 32.01 0.45 2.89
N GLN A 470 32.14 -0.26 4.01
CA GLN A 470 33.25 -1.18 4.27
C GLN A 470 33.28 -2.35 3.28
N ARG A 471 32.10 -2.87 2.91
CA ARG A 471 31.99 -3.93 1.89
C ARG A 471 32.27 -3.42 0.48
N ARG A 472 31.94 -2.17 0.15
CA ARG A 472 32.32 -1.52 -1.12
C ARG A 472 33.83 -1.27 -1.21
N GLU A 473 34.48 -0.88 -0.11
CA GLU A 473 35.93 -0.74 -0.03
C GLU A 473 36.64 -2.09 -0.25
N LEU A 474 36.17 -3.16 0.41
CA LEU A 474 36.68 -4.51 0.23
C LEU A 474 36.53 -5.00 -1.22
N LEU A 475 35.35 -4.80 -1.81
CA LEU A 475 35.06 -5.14 -3.20
C LEU A 475 36.01 -4.39 -4.14
N ALA A 476 36.21 -3.08 -3.92
CA ALA A 476 37.13 -2.27 -4.71
C ALA A 476 38.59 -2.72 -4.58
N GLY A 477 39.03 -3.18 -3.40
CA GLY A 477 40.36 -3.76 -3.19
C GLY A 477 40.55 -5.06 -3.96
N LEU A 478 39.62 -6.01 -3.81
CA LEU A 478 39.61 -7.29 -4.53
C LEU A 478 39.62 -7.09 -6.06
N LEU A 479 38.87 -6.09 -6.54
CA LEU A 479 38.76 -5.77 -7.95
C LEU A 479 39.93 -4.99 -8.52
N GLU A 480 40.55 -4.07 -7.77
CA GLU A 480 41.73 -3.36 -8.27
C GLU A 480 42.94 -4.30 -8.37
N ALA A 481 43.00 -5.37 -7.58
CA ALA A 481 43.95 -6.48 -7.75
C ALA A 481 43.55 -7.44 -8.91
N ASP A 482 42.67 -8.43 -8.69
CA ASP A 482 42.34 -9.49 -9.66
C ASP A 482 41.02 -9.28 -10.43
N GLY A 483 40.34 -8.16 -10.22
CA GLY A 483 39.15 -7.78 -11.01
C GLY A 483 39.47 -7.35 -12.44
N THR A 484 38.64 -7.77 -13.39
CA THR A 484 38.74 -7.46 -14.82
C THR A 484 37.43 -6.87 -15.34
N VAL A 485 37.52 -5.91 -16.26
CA VAL A 485 36.36 -5.35 -16.97
C VAL A 485 36.27 -6.02 -18.33
N THR A 486 35.17 -6.73 -18.61
CA THR A 486 34.94 -7.40 -19.88
C THR A 486 34.69 -6.39 -21.02
N ASN A 487 34.57 -6.86 -22.25
CA ASN A 487 34.21 -6.01 -23.39
C ASN A 487 32.72 -5.60 -23.40
N ALA A 488 31.87 -6.23 -22.57
CA ALA A 488 30.46 -5.88 -22.41
C ALA A 488 30.19 -4.91 -21.24
N GLY A 489 31.25 -4.47 -20.53
CA GLY A 489 31.14 -3.66 -19.32
C GLY A 489 31.06 -4.48 -18.03
N SER A 490 30.51 -5.69 -18.08
CA SER A 490 30.45 -6.67 -16.98
C SER A 490 31.79 -6.83 -16.26
N VAL A 491 31.77 -6.98 -14.94
CA VAL A 491 32.96 -7.12 -14.09
C VAL A 491 33.15 -8.59 -13.72
N ARG A 492 34.39 -9.09 -13.85
CA ARG A 492 34.76 -10.46 -13.48
C ARG A 492 35.92 -10.47 -12.49
N PHE A 493 35.73 -11.17 -11.38
CA PHE A 493 36.78 -11.58 -10.44
C PHE A 493 37.10 -13.05 -10.66
N THR A 494 38.38 -13.42 -10.58
CA THR A 494 38.85 -14.80 -10.74
C THR A 494 39.68 -15.20 -9.54
N ALA A 495 39.42 -16.37 -8.96
CA ALA A 495 40.20 -16.92 -7.85
C ALA A 495 40.46 -18.42 -8.05
N THR A 496 41.62 -18.89 -7.57
CA THR A 496 41.96 -20.33 -7.50
C THR A 496 41.44 -20.98 -6.21
N HIS A 497 41.15 -20.20 -5.17
CA HIS A 497 40.61 -20.68 -3.90
C HIS A 497 39.08 -20.63 -3.90
N LYS A 498 38.43 -21.79 -3.69
CA LYS A 498 36.96 -21.92 -3.65
C LYS A 498 36.33 -21.02 -2.58
N ALA A 499 36.96 -20.94 -1.39
CA ALA A 499 36.50 -20.09 -0.29
C ALA A 499 36.54 -18.58 -0.61
N LEU A 500 37.61 -18.09 -1.26
CA LEU A 500 37.68 -16.70 -1.72
C LEU A 500 36.61 -16.37 -2.76
N ALA A 501 36.35 -17.27 -3.72
CA ALA A 501 35.29 -17.09 -4.71
C ALA A 501 33.88 -17.09 -4.10
N GLN A 502 33.63 -17.97 -3.13
CA GLN A 502 32.37 -18.00 -2.37
C GLN A 502 32.18 -16.71 -1.54
N GLY A 503 33.21 -16.28 -0.82
CA GLY A 503 33.19 -15.01 -0.09
C GLY A 503 32.98 -13.81 -1.02
N PHE A 504 33.60 -13.78 -2.19
CA PHE A 504 33.38 -12.74 -3.20
C PHE A 504 31.94 -12.72 -3.71
N ARG A 505 31.34 -13.90 -4.00
CA ARG A 505 29.92 -14.00 -4.37
C ARG A 505 29.01 -13.43 -3.28
N GLU A 506 29.23 -13.82 -2.02
CA GLU A 506 28.44 -13.31 -0.90
C GLU A 506 28.62 -11.79 -0.70
N LEU A 507 29.86 -11.30 -0.81
CA LEU A 507 30.16 -9.87 -0.73
C LEU A 507 29.35 -9.08 -1.77
N ALA A 508 29.37 -9.51 -3.03
CA ALA A 508 28.69 -8.81 -4.11
C ALA A 508 27.16 -8.95 -4.04
N VAL A 509 26.62 -10.14 -3.72
CA VAL A 509 25.16 -10.33 -3.51
C VAL A 509 24.66 -9.50 -2.33
N SER A 510 25.42 -9.42 -1.22
CA SER A 510 25.06 -8.58 -0.07
C SER A 510 25.09 -7.06 -0.36
N LEU A 511 25.65 -6.65 -1.50
CA LEU A 511 25.65 -5.28 -2.01
C LEU A 511 24.57 -5.06 -3.09
N GLY A 512 23.63 -5.99 -3.25
CA GLY A 512 22.53 -5.93 -4.23
C GLY A 512 22.91 -6.40 -5.64
N TYR A 513 24.15 -6.83 -5.87
CA TYR A 513 24.59 -7.24 -7.20
C TYR A 513 24.24 -8.69 -7.52
N ARG A 514 23.57 -8.92 -8.65
CA ARG A 514 23.39 -10.25 -9.22
C ARG A 514 24.72 -10.80 -9.75
N CYS A 515 25.09 -12.01 -9.32
CA CYS A 515 26.41 -12.61 -9.59
C CYS A 515 26.26 -14.03 -10.14
N ALA A 516 26.75 -14.29 -11.35
CA ALA A 516 26.92 -15.64 -11.88
C ALA A 516 28.33 -16.17 -11.55
N VAL A 517 28.47 -17.47 -11.30
CA VAL A 517 29.77 -18.11 -11.08
C VAL A 517 30.02 -19.21 -12.12
N ARG A 518 31.27 -19.36 -12.55
CA ARG A 518 31.72 -20.44 -13.44
C ARG A 518 32.99 -21.08 -12.90
N THR A 519 33.16 -22.36 -13.18
CA THR A 519 34.32 -23.16 -12.79
C THR A 519 35.01 -23.65 -14.06
N GLU A 520 36.27 -23.28 -14.26
CA GLU A 520 37.07 -23.72 -15.42
C GLU A 520 38.22 -24.63 -14.97
N GLN A 521 38.34 -25.80 -15.61
CA GLN A 521 39.48 -26.70 -15.48
C GLN A 521 40.65 -26.19 -16.33
N GLY A 522 41.85 -26.12 -15.74
CA GLY A 522 43.03 -25.58 -16.41
C GLY A 522 43.52 -26.47 -17.56
N LYS A 523 43.65 -25.91 -18.77
CA LYS A 523 44.24 -26.61 -19.92
C LYS A 523 45.78 -26.68 -19.82
N GLY A 524 46.29 -27.47 -18.87
CA GLY A 524 47.72 -27.65 -18.62
C GLY A 524 48.12 -29.13 -18.48
N GLY A 525 48.97 -29.62 -19.39
CA GLY A 525 49.41 -31.02 -19.45
C GLY A 525 50.54 -31.39 -18.47
N SER A 526 50.51 -30.88 -17.24
CA SER A 526 51.48 -31.22 -16.18
C SER A 526 50.82 -31.21 -14.81
N ALA A 527 51.39 -31.92 -13.83
CA ALA A 527 50.73 -32.24 -12.57
C ALA A 527 50.30 -31.01 -11.74
N GLY A 528 49.01 -30.66 -11.85
CA GLY A 528 48.40 -29.52 -11.15
C GLY A 528 47.34 -28.82 -11.99
N SER A 529 46.19 -29.47 -12.26
CA SER A 529 45.03 -28.76 -12.80
C SER A 529 44.48 -27.81 -11.73
N SER A 530 44.87 -26.55 -11.79
CA SER A 530 44.33 -25.51 -10.91
C SER A 530 42.93 -25.11 -11.40
N THR A 531 41.91 -25.60 -10.71
CA THR A 531 40.52 -25.17 -10.91
C THR A 531 40.40 -23.66 -10.67
N ALA A 532 39.88 -22.93 -11.66
CA ALA A 532 39.67 -21.49 -11.57
C ALA A 532 38.18 -21.18 -11.40
N TYR A 533 37.84 -20.40 -10.37
CA TYR A 533 36.49 -19.95 -10.07
C TYR A 533 36.34 -18.50 -10.53
N GLN A 534 35.46 -18.25 -11.49
CA GLN A 534 35.19 -16.93 -12.06
C GLN A 534 33.81 -16.43 -11.62
N VAL A 535 33.79 -15.39 -10.77
CA VAL A 535 32.55 -14.68 -10.40
C VAL A 535 32.38 -13.48 -11.32
N THR A 536 31.29 -13.44 -12.10
CA THR A 536 30.97 -12.32 -13.00
C THR A 536 29.67 -11.66 -12.57
N PHE A 537 29.67 -10.34 -12.49
CA PHE A 537 28.52 -9.52 -12.08
C PHE A 537 28.47 -8.20 -12.86
N GLU A 538 27.33 -7.53 -12.86
CA GLU A 538 27.07 -6.37 -13.72
C GLU A 538 26.62 -5.15 -12.89
N PRO A 539 27.57 -4.37 -12.33
CA PRO A 539 27.25 -3.22 -11.49
C PRO A 539 26.90 -1.97 -12.32
N THR A 540 25.85 -1.27 -11.90
CA THR A 540 25.42 0.02 -12.48
C THR A 540 26.30 1.21 -12.05
N ASP A 541 27.11 1.03 -11.02
CA ASP A 541 27.84 2.08 -10.30
C ASP A 541 29.37 1.90 -10.34
N ASP A 542 30.11 2.66 -9.53
CA ASP A 542 31.58 2.64 -9.50
C ASP A 542 32.10 1.64 -8.44
N VAL A 543 32.40 0.39 -8.84
CA VAL A 543 32.90 -0.68 -7.93
C VAL A 543 34.43 -0.79 -7.80
N PHE A 544 35.19 -0.02 -8.58
CA PHE A 544 36.66 -0.05 -8.59
C PHE A 544 37.24 1.15 -7.83
N GLY A 545 38.48 1.00 -7.34
CA GLY A 545 39.25 2.09 -6.75
C GLY A 545 39.56 3.24 -7.73
N PRO A 546 40.17 4.34 -7.27
CA PRO A 546 40.58 5.45 -8.14
C PRO A 546 41.75 5.04 -9.07
N GLY A 547 41.43 4.39 -10.20
CA GLY A 547 42.43 3.82 -11.09
C GLY A 547 41.97 3.61 -12.54
N ARG A 548 42.83 2.96 -13.33
CA ARG A 548 42.57 2.67 -14.76
C ARG A 548 41.35 1.77 -14.94
N LYS A 549 41.16 0.78 -14.07
CA LYS A 549 40.03 -0.17 -14.16
C LYS A 549 38.69 0.55 -14.00
N ARG A 550 38.56 1.47 -13.03
CA ARG A 550 37.38 2.34 -12.86
C ARG A 550 37.04 3.16 -14.10
N ARG A 551 38.04 3.75 -14.78
CA ARG A 551 37.80 4.53 -16.01
C ARG A 551 37.29 3.62 -17.13
N VAL A 552 37.95 2.48 -17.35
CA VAL A 552 37.52 1.48 -18.36
C VAL A 552 36.15 0.90 -18.05
N HIS A 553 35.78 0.72 -16.78
CA HIS A 553 34.43 0.33 -16.37
C HIS A 553 33.40 1.41 -16.74
N ARG A 554 33.66 2.67 -16.36
CA ARG A 554 32.78 3.80 -16.68
C ARG A 554 32.65 4.07 -18.19
N GLU A 555 33.70 3.79 -18.97
CA GLU A 555 33.71 3.87 -20.43
C GLU A 555 32.93 2.73 -21.13
N ARG A 556 32.69 1.60 -20.44
CA ARG A 556 32.11 0.38 -21.05
C ARG A 556 30.75 -0.05 -20.50
N ARG A 557 30.38 0.34 -19.28
CA ARG A 557 29.07 -0.02 -18.71
C ARG A 557 27.93 0.65 -19.48
N GLY A 558 26.83 -0.07 -19.67
CA GLY A 558 25.60 0.50 -20.22
C GLY A 558 24.90 1.44 -19.22
N SER A 559 23.99 2.27 -19.72
CA SER A 559 22.92 2.85 -18.89
C SER A 559 22.03 1.71 -18.39
N GLY A 560 21.70 1.70 -17.09
CA GLY A 560 21.15 0.54 -16.39
C GLY A 560 19.92 -0.09 -17.05
N THR A 561 20.06 -1.33 -17.52
CA THR A 561 18.98 -2.13 -18.13
C THR A 561 18.21 -2.88 -17.03
N PRO A 562 16.88 -3.06 -17.12
CA PRO A 562 16.09 -3.76 -16.09
C PRO A 562 16.50 -5.21 -15.74
N GLY A 563 17.37 -5.85 -16.52
CA GLY A 563 17.91 -7.19 -16.20
C GLY A 563 18.94 -7.22 -15.08
N LEU A 564 19.39 -6.06 -14.57
CA LEU A 564 20.45 -5.96 -13.55
C LEU A 564 19.92 -6.06 -12.11
N THR A 565 18.67 -5.66 -11.89
CA THR A 565 17.98 -5.69 -10.57
C THR A 565 17.14 -6.95 -10.39
N GLN A 566 17.18 -7.91 -11.32
CA GLN A 566 16.32 -9.10 -11.32
C GLN A 566 17.06 -10.38 -11.73
N ARG A 567 16.60 -11.53 -11.20
CA ARG A 567 16.97 -12.89 -11.63
C ARG A 567 15.85 -13.48 -12.47
N LEU A 568 16.16 -14.17 -13.56
CA LEU A 568 15.21 -14.98 -14.31
C LEU A 568 15.08 -16.35 -13.62
N ILE A 569 13.87 -16.90 -13.59
CA ILE A 569 13.64 -18.30 -13.21
C ILE A 569 13.82 -19.15 -14.47
N THR A 570 14.70 -20.14 -14.42
CA THR A 570 15.12 -20.95 -15.57
C THR A 570 14.61 -22.38 -15.55
N ASP A 571 14.32 -22.92 -14.37
CA ASP A 571 13.81 -24.27 -14.17
C ASP A 571 12.97 -24.34 -12.89
N VAL A 572 11.94 -25.18 -12.87
CA VAL A 572 11.15 -25.51 -11.67
C VAL A 572 10.68 -26.96 -11.76
N GLN A 573 11.30 -27.83 -10.98
CA GLN A 573 11.00 -29.27 -10.98
C GLN A 573 10.19 -29.63 -9.73
N GLU A 574 9.13 -30.43 -9.89
CA GLU A 574 8.50 -31.12 -8.76
C GLU A 574 9.48 -32.19 -8.24
N ILE A 575 9.64 -32.27 -6.91
CA ILE A 575 10.55 -33.20 -6.25
C ILE A 575 9.81 -34.00 -5.17
N GLU A 576 10.46 -35.05 -4.66
CA GLU A 576 9.99 -35.76 -3.47
C GLU A 576 9.82 -34.79 -2.29
N SER A 577 8.79 -35.01 -1.48
CA SER A 577 8.43 -34.12 -0.37
C SER A 577 9.54 -34.09 0.68
N VAL A 578 10.20 -32.93 0.83
CA VAL A 578 11.13 -32.69 1.93
C VAL A 578 10.41 -32.04 3.13
N PRO A 579 10.94 -32.15 4.35
CA PRO A 579 10.43 -31.39 5.49
C PRO A 579 10.61 -29.88 5.26
N VAL A 580 9.54 -29.11 5.45
CA VAL A 580 9.49 -27.65 5.24
C VAL A 580 8.97 -26.92 6.48
N ARG A 581 9.35 -25.65 6.65
CA ARG A 581 9.03 -24.83 7.83
C ARG A 581 8.90 -23.35 7.45
N CYS A 582 8.25 -22.55 8.30
CA CYS A 582 7.99 -21.12 8.06
C CYS A 582 8.36 -20.28 9.30
N VAL A 583 9.02 -19.14 9.08
CA VAL A 583 9.30 -18.13 10.12
C VAL A 583 8.58 -16.81 9.85
N GLN A 584 8.42 -16.01 10.90
CA GLN A 584 7.84 -14.66 10.86
C GLN A 584 8.73 -13.69 11.62
N VAL A 585 8.86 -12.49 11.06
CA VAL A 585 9.75 -11.41 11.54
C VAL A 585 8.96 -10.16 11.95
N ASP A 586 9.60 -9.21 12.64
CA ASP A 586 8.93 -8.05 13.27
C ASP A 586 8.83 -6.75 12.45
N ASN A 587 9.38 -6.72 11.24
CA ASN A 587 9.22 -5.59 10.31
C ASN A 587 7.75 -5.42 9.81
N PRO A 588 7.39 -4.26 9.21
CA PRO A 588 6.03 -4.00 8.76
C PRO A 588 5.56 -5.00 7.69
N ASP A 589 6.42 -5.27 6.71
CA ASP A 589 6.06 -6.04 5.51
C ASP A 589 5.96 -7.55 5.76
N ARG A 590 6.44 -8.03 6.93
CA ARG A 590 6.60 -9.46 7.28
C ARG A 590 7.41 -10.24 6.24
N LEU A 591 8.35 -9.55 5.59
CA LEU A 591 9.28 -10.07 4.59
C LEU A 591 10.64 -10.36 5.23
N TYR A 592 11.22 -11.51 4.92
CA TYR A 592 12.61 -11.83 5.20
C TYR A 592 13.26 -12.41 3.95
N LEU A 593 14.57 -12.22 3.82
CA LEU A 593 15.36 -12.75 2.73
C LEU A 593 15.53 -14.27 2.90
N ALA A 594 15.14 -15.06 1.92
CA ALA A 594 15.46 -16.49 1.86
C ALA A 594 16.56 -16.80 0.82
N THR A 595 17.27 -17.92 1.01
CA THR A 595 18.39 -18.43 0.19
C THR A 595 19.69 -17.63 0.29
N ARG A 596 20.79 -18.18 -0.24
CA ARG A 596 22.06 -17.45 -0.47
C ARG A 596 21.95 -16.29 -1.48
N SER A 597 20.78 -16.13 -2.10
CA SER A 597 20.46 -15.11 -3.12
C SER A 597 19.35 -14.13 -2.72
N MET A 598 18.69 -14.33 -1.57
CA MET A 598 17.90 -13.31 -0.84
C MET A 598 16.58 -12.85 -1.51
N ILE A 599 15.41 -13.41 -1.09
CA ILE A 599 14.10 -13.32 -1.82
C ILE A 599 12.83 -13.20 -0.89
N PRO A 600 11.71 -12.48 -1.23
CA PRO A 600 10.49 -12.21 -0.40
C PRO A 600 9.06 -12.71 -0.89
N THR A 601 7.97 -12.56 -0.07
CA THR A 601 6.62 -13.26 -0.19
C THR A 601 5.35 -12.55 0.46
N HIS A 602 4.08 -12.75 0.01
CA HIS A 602 2.83 -11.97 0.43
C HIS A 602 1.48 -12.75 0.55
N ASN A 603 0.33 -12.13 1.00
CA ASN A 603 -1.09 -12.52 0.68
C ASN A 603 -2.26 -11.76 1.40
N SER A 604 -3.39 -11.53 0.69
CA SER A 604 -4.76 -11.24 1.25
C SER A 604 -5.89 -11.74 0.31
N THR A 605 -7.10 -12.08 0.81
CA THR A 605 -8.24 -12.63 -0.02
C THR A 605 -9.67 -12.37 0.49
N LEU A 606 -10.07 -12.73 1.72
CA LEU A 606 -11.50 -12.90 2.10
C LEU A 606 -12.36 -11.63 1.96
N ALA A 607 -11.85 -10.45 2.33
CA ALA A 607 -12.65 -9.22 2.28
C ALA A 607 -13.06 -8.80 0.84
N LEU A 608 -12.36 -9.32 -0.19
CA LEU A 608 -12.71 -9.08 -1.58
C LEU A 608 -14.04 -9.74 -1.97
N ASP A 609 -14.42 -10.86 -1.35
CA ASP A 609 -15.72 -11.50 -1.61
C ASP A 609 -16.89 -10.73 -1.03
N PHE A 610 -16.73 -10.09 0.14
CA PHE A 610 -17.79 -9.25 0.74
C PHE A 610 -17.99 -7.98 -0.10
N ALA A 611 -16.91 -7.34 -0.58
CA ALA A 611 -16.99 -6.21 -1.51
C ALA A 611 -17.62 -6.62 -2.87
N ARG A 612 -17.26 -7.80 -3.39
CA ARG A 612 -17.84 -8.39 -4.61
C ARG A 612 -19.34 -8.67 -4.44
N ALA A 613 -19.77 -9.22 -3.31
CA ALA A 613 -21.18 -9.41 -3.01
C ALA A 613 -21.93 -8.07 -3.00
N CYS A 614 -21.48 -7.12 -2.17
CA CYS A 614 -22.03 -5.78 -2.05
C CYS A 614 -22.21 -5.10 -3.43
N SER A 615 -21.12 -4.85 -4.16
CA SER A 615 -21.17 -4.01 -5.35
C SER A 615 -21.46 -4.74 -6.66
N ILE A 616 -21.02 -5.98 -6.85
CA ILE A 616 -21.18 -6.69 -8.14
C ILE A 616 -22.46 -7.53 -8.17
N LYS A 617 -22.86 -8.20 -7.07
CA LYS A 617 -24.13 -8.94 -7.02
C LYS A 617 -25.34 -8.04 -6.70
N HIS A 618 -25.18 -7.08 -5.78
CA HIS A 618 -26.29 -6.30 -5.22
C HIS A 618 -26.28 -4.81 -5.60
N ALA A 619 -25.34 -4.36 -6.44
CA ALA A 619 -25.20 -2.98 -6.90
C ALA A 619 -25.08 -1.94 -5.76
N MET A 620 -24.69 -2.36 -4.55
CA MET A 620 -24.52 -1.50 -3.39
C MET A 620 -23.12 -0.85 -3.41
N PRO A 621 -23.00 0.49 -3.35
CA PRO A 621 -21.72 1.19 -3.45
C PRO A 621 -20.74 0.85 -2.32
N SER A 622 -19.49 0.46 -2.65
CA SER A 622 -18.48 0.11 -1.65
C SER A 622 -17.08 0.61 -1.99
N VAL A 623 -16.22 0.74 -0.99
CA VAL A 623 -14.82 1.18 -1.14
C VAL A 623 -13.84 0.23 -0.47
N ILE A 624 -12.76 -0.12 -1.17
CA ILE A 624 -11.61 -0.87 -0.64
C ILE A 624 -10.42 0.09 -0.54
N PHE A 625 -9.92 0.31 0.68
CA PHE A 625 -8.60 0.89 0.92
C PHE A 625 -7.60 -0.25 1.10
N SER A 626 -6.60 -0.34 0.20
CA SER A 626 -5.56 -1.36 0.29
C SER A 626 -4.19 -0.75 0.47
N LEU A 627 -3.50 -1.23 1.50
CA LEU A 627 -2.18 -0.81 1.94
C LEU A 627 -1.12 -1.90 1.63
N GLU A 628 -1.54 -3.14 1.34
CA GLU A 628 -0.66 -4.24 0.87
C GLU A 628 -0.79 -4.51 -0.64
N MET A 629 -1.95 -4.29 -1.28
CA MET A 629 -2.19 -4.73 -2.66
C MET A 629 -2.55 -3.59 -3.62
N GLY A 630 -1.89 -3.57 -4.78
CA GLY A 630 -2.20 -2.62 -5.86
C GLY A 630 -3.57 -2.90 -6.52
N ARG A 631 -4.25 -1.84 -6.99
CA ARG A 631 -5.60 -1.87 -7.57
C ARG A 631 -5.79 -2.90 -8.69
N ASN A 632 -4.75 -3.11 -9.50
CA ASN A 632 -4.76 -4.07 -10.60
C ASN A 632 -4.80 -5.52 -10.11
N GLU A 633 -4.18 -5.84 -8.97
CA GLU A 633 -4.24 -7.19 -8.40
C GLU A 633 -5.62 -7.48 -7.81
N ILE A 634 -6.21 -6.48 -7.13
CA ILE A 634 -7.59 -6.54 -6.63
C ILE A 634 -8.57 -6.77 -7.79
N ALA A 635 -8.46 -5.98 -8.86
CA ALA A 635 -9.30 -6.13 -10.06
C ALA A 635 -9.18 -7.53 -10.70
N MET A 636 -7.96 -8.06 -10.86
CA MET A 636 -7.76 -9.42 -11.39
C MET A 636 -8.35 -10.51 -10.49
N ARG A 637 -8.25 -10.37 -9.16
CA ARG A 637 -8.87 -11.31 -8.20
C ARG A 637 -10.39 -11.26 -8.25
N LEU A 638 -10.99 -10.08 -8.30
CA LEU A 638 -12.44 -9.89 -8.44
C LEU A 638 -12.98 -10.51 -9.74
N LEU A 639 -12.31 -10.25 -10.87
CA LEU A 639 -12.69 -10.83 -12.16
C LEU A 639 -12.54 -12.36 -12.18
N SER A 640 -11.47 -12.91 -11.59
CA SER A 640 -11.29 -14.36 -11.45
C SER A 640 -12.40 -15.00 -10.60
N ALA A 641 -12.75 -14.36 -9.49
CA ALA A 641 -13.77 -14.81 -8.57
C ALA A 641 -15.19 -14.84 -9.19
N GLU A 642 -15.50 -13.86 -10.04
CA GLU A 642 -16.81 -13.73 -10.70
C GLU A 642 -16.91 -14.58 -11.99
N ALA A 643 -15.94 -14.44 -12.90
CA ALA A 643 -15.93 -15.16 -14.18
C ALA A 643 -15.69 -16.67 -14.04
N ARG A 644 -15.21 -17.14 -12.87
CA ARG A 644 -14.78 -18.54 -12.64
C ARG A 644 -13.69 -18.98 -13.62
N VAL A 645 -12.83 -18.03 -13.98
CA VAL A 645 -11.60 -18.23 -14.74
C VAL A 645 -10.47 -18.25 -13.73
N ALA A 646 -9.59 -19.26 -13.79
CA ALA A 646 -8.56 -19.42 -12.78
C ALA A 646 -7.59 -18.22 -12.80
N LEU A 647 -7.21 -17.70 -11.63
CA LEU A 647 -6.43 -16.46 -11.54
C LEU A 647 -5.10 -16.57 -12.29
N HIS A 648 -4.51 -17.77 -12.33
CA HIS A 648 -3.31 -18.05 -13.10
C HIS A 648 -3.54 -17.97 -14.63
N HIS A 649 -4.67 -18.44 -15.18
CA HIS A 649 -4.99 -18.26 -16.62
C HIS A 649 -5.05 -16.78 -16.99
N MET A 650 -5.71 -15.96 -16.15
CA MET A 650 -5.82 -14.51 -16.37
C MET A 650 -4.47 -13.80 -16.29
N ARG A 651 -3.56 -14.28 -15.44
CA ARG A 651 -2.25 -13.66 -15.16
C ARG A 651 -1.07 -14.24 -15.94
N SER A 652 -1.31 -15.32 -16.70
CA SER A 652 -0.38 -15.89 -17.69
C SER A 652 -0.70 -15.43 -19.12
N GLY A 653 -1.94 -15.00 -19.38
CA GLY A 653 -2.49 -14.81 -20.72
C GLY A 653 -2.89 -16.13 -21.41
N SER A 654 -2.82 -17.27 -20.72
CA SER A 654 -3.21 -18.60 -21.25
C SER A 654 -4.72 -18.87 -21.12
N MET A 655 -5.54 -17.84 -21.23
CA MET A 655 -7.00 -17.97 -21.22
C MET A 655 -7.46 -18.67 -22.51
N THR A 656 -8.26 -19.73 -22.35
CA THR A 656 -8.94 -20.40 -23.46
C THR A 656 -10.02 -19.51 -24.07
N ASP A 657 -10.49 -19.81 -25.29
CA ASP A 657 -11.64 -19.11 -25.89
C ASP A 657 -12.90 -19.20 -25.00
N GLU A 658 -13.04 -20.28 -24.22
CA GLU A 658 -14.11 -20.40 -23.22
C GLU A 658 -13.87 -19.49 -22.01
N ASP A 659 -12.65 -19.39 -21.49
CA ASP A 659 -12.30 -18.44 -20.42
C ASP A 659 -12.54 -16.99 -20.86
N TRP A 660 -12.15 -16.63 -22.09
CA TRP A 660 -12.44 -15.32 -22.68
C TRP A 660 -13.95 -15.08 -22.79
N THR A 661 -14.72 -16.08 -23.22
CA THR A 661 -16.19 -16.01 -23.29
C THR A 661 -16.82 -15.84 -21.91
N ARG A 662 -16.33 -16.56 -20.89
CA ARG A 662 -16.78 -16.44 -19.49
C ARG A 662 -16.45 -15.07 -18.90
N LEU A 663 -15.23 -14.56 -19.13
CA LEU A 663 -14.81 -13.23 -18.68
C LEU A 663 -15.65 -12.14 -19.36
N ALA A 664 -15.72 -12.12 -20.70
CA ALA A 664 -16.47 -11.13 -21.46
C ALA A 664 -17.96 -11.10 -21.09
N ARG A 665 -18.53 -12.22 -20.63
CA ARG A 665 -19.91 -12.30 -20.14
C ARG A 665 -20.13 -11.63 -18.78
N GLN A 666 -19.13 -11.58 -17.91
CA GLN A 666 -19.22 -10.92 -16.59
C GLN A 666 -18.63 -9.50 -16.57
N MET A 667 -17.78 -9.15 -17.54
CA MET A 667 -17.17 -7.81 -17.66
C MET A 667 -18.18 -6.65 -17.51
N PRO A 668 -19.40 -6.67 -18.10
CA PRO A 668 -20.37 -5.59 -17.90
C PRO A 668 -20.75 -5.42 -16.42
N GLY A 669 -21.18 -6.50 -15.76
CA GLY A 669 -21.58 -6.45 -14.35
C GLY A 669 -20.45 -6.06 -13.38
N VAL A 670 -19.18 -6.28 -13.74
CA VAL A 670 -18.03 -5.82 -12.95
C VAL A 670 -17.64 -4.37 -13.28
N THR A 671 -17.94 -3.88 -14.49
CA THR A 671 -17.64 -2.50 -14.93
C THR A 671 -18.72 -1.51 -14.46
N ASP A 672 -19.99 -1.94 -14.45
CA ASP A 672 -21.14 -1.15 -14.00
C ASP A 672 -21.31 -1.14 -12.47
N ALA A 673 -20.56 -1.99 -11.75
CA ALA A 673 -20.60 -2.09 -10.30
C ALA A 673 -20.01 -0.84 -9.60
N PRO A 674 -20.68 -0.26 -8.58
CA PRO A 674 -20.19 0.91 -7.85
C PRO A 674 -19.11 0.55 -6.81
N LEU A 675 -18.03 -0.11 -7.26
CA LEU A 675 -16.90 -0.52 -6.45
C LEU A 675 -15.70 0.41 -6.64
N TYR A 676 -15.30 1.09 -5.57
CA TYR A 676 -14.16 2.00 -5.55
C TYR A 676 -12.94 1.32 -4.92
N ILE A 677 -11.74 1.53 -5.49
CA ILE A 677 -10.49 0.97 -4.97
C ILE A 677 -9.48 2.12 -4.82
N ASP A 678 -8.84 2.19 -3.66
CA ASP A 678 -7.80 3.17 -3.34
C ASP A 678 -6.57 2.44 -2.78
N ASP A 679 -5.49 2.43 -3.55
CA ASP A 679 -4.19 1.82 -3.24
C ASP A 679 -3.10 2.86 -2.95
N SER A 680 -3.50 4.05 -2.46
CA SER A 680 -2.55 5.10 -2.09
C SER A 680 -1.71 4.66 -0.88
N PRO A 681 -0.37 4.73 -0.93
CA PRO A 681 0.48 4.36 0.21
C PRO A 681 0.37 5.37 1.35
N ASN A 682 0.59 4.90 2.59
CA ASN A 682 0.65 5.70 3.82
C ASN A 682 -0.60 6.52 4.20
N LEU A 683 -1.80 6.11 3.75
CA LEU A 683 -3.04 6.83 4.05
C LEU A 683 -3.30 7.03 5.54
N SER A 684 -3.58 8.27 5.93
CA SER A 684 -4.05 8.63 7.25
C SER A 684 -5.54 8.36 7.43
N MET A 685 -5.96 8.21 8.69
CA MET A 685 -7.38 8.08 9.05
C MET A 685 -8.22 9.30 8.63
N MET A 686 -7.62 10.50 8.59
CA MET A 686 -8.32 11.73 8.18
C MET A 686 -8.61 11.74 6.69
N GLU A 687 -7.65 11.31 5.85
CA GLU A 687 -7.88 11.17 4.41
C GLU A 687 -8.91 10.08 4.09
N ILE A 688 -8.85 8.93 4.77
CA ILE A 688 -9.84 7.85 4.62
C ILE A 688 -11.23 8.38 4.96
N ARG A 689 -11.40 9.06 6.12
CA ARG A 689 -12.66 9.69 6.52
C ARG A 689 -13.16 10.71 5.49
N ALA A 690 -12.30 11.57 4.97
CA ALA A 690 -12.64 12.56 3.95
C ALA A 690 -13.03 11.92 2.60
N LYS A 691 -12.34 10.85 2.18
CA LYS A 691 -12.66 10.06 0.99
C LYS A 691 -14.01 9.34 1.15
N CYS A 692 -14.26 8.69 2.29
CA CYS A 692 -15.53 8.03 2.60
C CYS A 692 -16.71 9.01 2.66
N ARG A 693 -16.58 10.16 3.36
CA ARG A 693 -17.59 11.23 3.38
C ARG A 693 -18.00 11.66 1.97
N ARG A 694 -17.01 11.93 1.11
CA ARG A 694 -17.23 12.35 -0.29
C ARG A 694 -17.93 11.28 -1.13
N LEU A 695 -17.66 9.99 -0.89
CA LEU A 695 -18.36 8.88 -1.54
C LEU A 695 -19.79 8.72 -0.98
N LYS A 696 -20.00 8.82 0.33
CA LYS A 696 -21.35 8.79 0.95
C LYS A 696 -22.24 9.90 0.39
N GLN A 697 -21.74 11.13 0.30
CA GLN A 697 -22.50 12.27 -0.23
C GLN A 697 -22.84 12.15 -1.73
N ARG A 698 -21.95 11.60 -2.55
CA ARG A 698 -22.12 11.56 -4.03
C ARG A 698 -22.78 10.30 -4.56
N ASN A 699 -22.59 9.18 -3.87
CA ASN A 699 -22.87 7.85 -4.38
C ASN A 699 -23.57 6.97 -3.35
N ASP A 700 -23.94 7.48 -2.17
CA ASP A 700 -24.54 6.71 -1.07
C ASP A 700 -23.76 5.41 -0.75
N LEU A 701 -22.51 5.58 -0.34
CA LEU A 701 -21.64 4.51 0.15
C LEU A 701 -22.35 3.61 1.18
N GLN A 702 -22.29 2.29 0.96
CA GLN A 702 -22.92 1.26 1.79
C GLN A 702 -21.91 0.35 2.51
N LEU A 703 -20.66 0.24 2.04
CA LEU A 703 -19.65 -0.62 2.69
C LEU A 703 -18.23 -0.04 2.56
N ILE A 704 -17.44 -0.13 3.63
CA ILE A 704 -16.02 0.23 3.66
C ILE A 704 -15.18 -1.01 4.00
N VAL A 705 -14.09 -1.23 3.29
CA VAL A 705 -13.09 -2.29 3.53
C VAL A 705 -11.70 -1.66 3.68
N ILE A 706 -10.93 -2.08 4.68
CA ILE A 706 -9.55 -1.61 4.93
C ILE A 706 -8.61 -2.81 5.12
N ASP A 707 -7.56 -2.89 4.28
CA ASP A 707 -6.60 -4.00 4.21
C ASP A 707 -5.14 -3.51 4.30
N TYR A 708 -4.41 -3.67 5.41
CA TYR A 708 -4.80 -4.17 6.72
C TYR A 708 -4.40 -3.18 7.82
N LEU A 709 -5.10 -3.20 8.96
CA LEU A 709 -5.05 -2.11 9.96
C LEU A 709 -3.64 -1.77 10.45
N GLN A 710 -2.79 -2.78 10.67
CA GLN A 710 -1.48 -2.60 11.28
C GLN A 710 -0.42 -1.94 10.36
N LEU A 711 -0.77 -1.55 9.12
CA LEU A 711 0.05 -0.72 8.21
C LEU A 711 -0.35 0.77 8.18
N MET A 712 -1.48 1.16 8.78
CA MET A 712 -1.85 2.58 8.88
C MET A 712 -0.84 3.33 9.76
N GLN A 713 -0.69 4.63 9.55
CA GLN A 713 0.12 5.51 10.40
C GLN A 713 -0.77 6.48 11.17
N THR A 714 -0.50 6.71 12.47
CA THR A 714 -1.09 7.85 13.18
C THR A 714 -0.47 9.17 12.68
N GLY A 715 -1.23 9.91 11.87
CA GLY A 715 -0.88 11.26 11.39
C GLY A 715 -0.96 12.33 12.48
N GLY A 716 -0.29 12.11 13.61
CA GLY A 716 -0.26 13.01 14.76
C GLY A 716 1.13 13.56 15.05
N SER A 717 1.22 14.85 15.40
CA SER A 717 2.47 15.54 15.74
C SER A 717 3.26 14.90 16.89
N ARG A 718 2.59 14.12 17.77
CA ARG A 718 3.25 13.26 18.78
C ARG A 718 3.41 11.84 18.24
N ARG A 719 4.65 11.33 18.25
CA ARG A 719 4.90 9.88 18.16
C ARG A 719 4.22 9.17 19.35
N PRO A 720 3.42 8.10 19.12
CA PRO A 720 2.87 7.29 20.21
C PRO A 720 3.99 6.53 20.92
N GLU A 721 3.89 6.39 22.25
CA GLU A 721 4.90 5.69 23.06
C GLU A 721 4.81 4.16 22.94
N SER A 722 3.69 3.63 22.43
CA SER A 722 3.45 2.19 22.26
C SER A 722 2.54 1.92 21.07
N ARG A 723 2.87 0.89 20.26
CA ARG A 723 2.02 0.41 19.15
C ARG A 723 0.62 -0.03 19.62
N GLN A 724 0.50 -0.47 20.86
CA GLN A 724 -0.81 -0.83 21.46
C GLN A 724 -1.72 0.40 21.60
N GLN A 725 -1.15 1.58 21.88
CA GLN A 725 -1.94 2.81 21.96
C GLN A 725 -2.34 3.29 20.56
N GLU A 726 -1.42 3.26 19.60
CA GLU A 726 -1.69 3.58 18.19
C GLU A 726 -2.84 2.72 17.62
N VAL A 727 -2.77 1.40 17.80
CA VAL A 727 -3.84 0.47 17.39
C VAL A 727 -5.14 0.73 18.15
N SER A 728 -5.09 1.18 19.41
CA SER A 728 -6.30 1.58 20.17
C SER A 728 -6.96 2.84 19.62
N GLU A 729 -6.16 3.84 19.23
CA GLU A 729 -6.67 5.07 18.64
C GLU A 729 -7.22 4.83 17.22
N MET A 730 -6.56 3.98 16.41
CA MET A 730 -7.09 3.52 15.12
C MET A 730 -8.42 2.79 15.26
N SER A 731 -8.48 1.80 16.17
CA SER A 731 -9.69 1.02 16.47
C SER A 731 -10.89 1.91 16.80
N ARG A 732 -10.72 2.83 17.75
CA ARG A 732 -11.76 3.77 18.16
C ARG A 732 -12.17 4.70 17.02
N ASN A 733 -11.23 5.20 16.22
CA ASN A 733 -11.53 6.07 15.08
C ASN A 733 -12.32 5.34 13.98
N LEU A 734 -12.08 4.05 13.74
CA LEU A 734 -12.88 3.24 12.82
C LEU A 734 -14.30 3.01 13.31
N LYS A 735 -14.48 2.77 14.62
CA LYS A 735 -15.82 2.66 15.21
C LYS A 735 -16.59 3.99 15.17
N LEU A 736 -15.89 5.12 15.28
CA LEU A 736 -16.48 6.45 15.06
C LEU A 736 -16.85 6.67 13.59
N LEU A 737 -15.96 6.33 12.64
CA LEU A 737 -16.22 6.43 11.20
C LEU A 737 -17.46 5.61 10.76
N ALA A 738 -17.58 4.38 11.26
CA ALA A 738 -18.72 3.51 10.97
C ALA A 738 -20.04 4.14 11.43
N LYS A 739 -20.08 4.64 12.67
CA LYS A 739 -21.25 5.31 13.26
C LYS A 739 -21.60 6.62 12.56
N GLU A 740 -20.61 7.45 12.27
CA GLU A 740 -20.80 8.76 11.64
C GLU A 740 -21.38 8.69 10.23
N LEU A 741 -20.93 7.72 9.43
CA LEU A 741 -21.40 7.54 8.06
C LEU A 741 -22.59 6.60 7.94
N GLU A 742 -23.02 6.00 9.06
CA GLU A 742 -24.04 4.94 9.12
C GLU A 742 -23.74 3.80 8.12
N VAL A 743 -22.48 3.33 8.13
CA VAL A 743 -21.96 2.36 7.17
C VAL A 743 -21.17 1.26 7.89
N PRO A 744 -21.36 -0.04 7.56
CA PRO A 744 -20.47 -1.11 8.01
C PRO A 744 -19.02 -0.89 7.54
N VAL A 745 -18.08 -0.93 8.48
CA VAL A 745 -16.63 -0.85 8.23
C VAL A 745 -16.01 -2.21 8.51
N ILE A 746 -15.54 -2.89 7.46
CA ILE A 746 -14.72 -4.09 7.54
C ILE A 746 -13.25 -3.70 7.70
N ALA A 747 -12.63 -4.20 8.77
CA ALA A 747 -11.23 -4.05 9.07
C ALA A 747 -10.51 -5.40 9.04
N LEU A 748 -9.49 -5.55 8.19
CA LEU A 748 -8.62 -6.73 8.21
C LEU A 748 -7.53 -6.58 9.28
N SER A 749 -7.38 -7.62 10.10
CA SER A 749 -6.36 -7.72 11.15
C SER A 749 -5.63 -9.05 11.09
N GLN A 750 -4.31 -9.04 11.30
CA GLN A 750 -3.54 -10.28 11.45
C GLN A 750 -3.73 -10.88 12.86
N LEU A 751 -3.82 -12.21 12.95
CA LEU A 751 -3.87 -12.96 14.21
C LEU A 751 -2.47 -13.33 14.71
N ASN A 752 -2.31 -13.38 16.04
CA ASN A 752 -1.15 -14.00 16.67
C ASN A 752 -1.21 -15.52 16.54
N ARG A 753 -0.05 -16.16 16.76
CA ARG A 753 0.13 -17.63 16.72
C ARG A 753 -0.28 -18.37 17.99
N GLY A 754 -1.02 -17.70 18.89
CA GLY A 754 -1.65 -18.35 20.06
C GLY A 754 -2.49 -19.61 19.73
N PRO A 755 -3.17 -19.71 18.58
CA PRO A 755 -3.87 -20.93 18.18
C PRO A 755 -2.94 -22.10 17.89
N GLU A 756 -1.73 -21.86 17.36
CA GLU A 756 -0.80 -22.91 16.92
C GLU A 756 -0.31 -23.78 18.10
N GLN A 757 -0.38 -23.25 19.32
CA GLN A 757 -0.01 -23.94 20.56
C GLN A 757 -1.19 -24.69 21.22
N ARG A 758 -2.41 -24.60 20.65
CA ARG A 758 -3.60 -25.32 21.13
C ARG A 758 -3.85 -26.57 20.28
N THR A 759 -4.33 -27.64 20.92
CA THR A 759 -4.60 -28.93 20.28
C THR A 759 -5.60 -28.85 19.12
N ASP A 760 -6.53 -27.88 19.17
CA ASP A 760 -7.57 -27.67 18.17
C ASP A 760 -7.15 -26.73 17.02
N LYS A 761 -6.08 -25.95 17.20
CA LYS A 761 -5.56 -24.95 16.24
C LYS A 761 -6.60 -23.90 15.77
N LYS A 762 -7.76 -23.80 16.43
CA LYS A 762 -8.85 -22.87 16.09
C LYS A 762 -8.59 -21.50 16.72
N PRO A 763 -8.71 -20.39 15.98
CA PRO A 763 -8.50 -19.05 16.50
C PRO A 763 -9.62 -18.61 17.45
N MET A 764 -9.26 -17.79 18.44
CA MET A 764 -10.14 -17.19 19.43
C MET A 764 -9.89 -15.67 19.47
N VAL A 765 -10.85 -14.91 20.02
CA VAL A 765 -10.76 -13.44 20.07
C VAL A 765 -9.50 -12.96 20.81
N SER A 766 -9.09 -13.70 21.85
CA SER A 766 -7.84 -13.48 22.60
C SER A 766 -6.56 -13.49 21.77
N ASP A 767 -6.58 -14.08 20.56
CA ASP A 767 -5.42 -14.14 19.67
C ASP A 767 -5.25 -12.83 18.84
N LEU A 768 -6.14 -11.85 18.99
CA LEU A 768 -5.97 -10.45 18.57
C LEU A 768 -5.02 -9.65 19.49
N ARG A 769 -4.29 -10.33 20.39
CA ARG A 769 -3.32 -9.76 21.35
C ARG A 769 -2.40 -8.69 20.74
N GLU A 770 -2.00 -7.71 21.57
CA GLU A 770 -1.60 -6.34 21.18
C GLU A 770 -2.78 -5.42 20.84
N SER A 771 -3.97 -5.95 20.50
CA SER A 771 -5.13 -5.17 20.05
C SER A 771 -6.39 -5.40 20.91
N GLY A 772 -6.27 -5.39 22.25
CA GLY A 772 -7.43 -5.59 23.15
C GLY A 772 -8.53 -4.52 23.04
N SER A 773 -8.19 -3.37 22.45
CA SER A 773 -9.12 -2.32 22.00
C SER A 773 -9.96 -2.75 20.79
N ILE A 774 -9.36 -3.39 19.78
CA ILE A 774 -10.06 -3.93 18.59
C ILE A 774 -11.11 -4.96 19.03
N GLU A 775 -10.78 -5.82 19.99
CA GLU A 775 -11.76 -6.74 20.59
C GLU A 775 -12.93 -5.98 21.23
N GLN A 776 -12.69 -4.85 21.89
CA GLN A 776 -13.75 -4.09 22.59
C GLN A 776 -14.61 -3.27 21.63
N ASP A 777 -14.01 -2.47 20.76
CA ASP A 777 -14.69 -1.52 19.86
C ASP A 777 -15.55 -2.21 18.79
N ALA A 778 -15.06 -3.34 18.25
CA ALA A 778 -15.78 -4.09 17.21
C ALA A 778 -17.16 -4.58 17.67
N ASP A 779 -18.13 -4.58 16.77
CA ASP A 779 -19.45 -5.16 17.00
C ASP A 779 -19.49 -6.64 16.60
N MET A 780 -18.68 -7.00 15.60
CA MET A 780 -18.54 -8.37 15.12
C MET A 780 -17.06 -8.70 14.88
N VAL A 781 -16.67 -9.92 15.25
CA VAL A 781 -15.32 -10.46 14.99
C VAL A 781 -15.47 -11.81 14.29
N ILE A 782 -14.96 -11.90 13.07
CA ILE A 782 -14.96 -13.10 12.24
C ILE A 782 -13.51 -13.60 12.15
N LEU A 783 -13.26 -14.81 12.65
CA LEU A 783 -11.94 -15.43 12.64
C LEU A 783 -11.91 -16.53 11.57
N LEU A 784 -11.00 -16.40 10.61
CA LEU A 784 -10.83 -17.37 9.53
C LEU A 784 -9.94 -18.53 9.99
N HIS A 785 -10.48 -19.75 9.95
CA HIS A 785 -9.74 -20.98 10.17
C HIS A 785 -9.80 -21.87 8.92
N ARG A 786 -8.71 -22.59 8.66
CA ARG A 786 -8.58 -23.56 7.56
C ARG A 786 -7.80 -24.76 8.07
N GLU A 787 -8.47 -25.90 8.13
CA GLU A 787 -7.96 -27.15 8.69
C GLU A 787 -6.97 -27.81 7.72
N ASP A 788 -7.37 -27.90 6.44
CA ASP A 788 -6.63 -28.44 5.30
C ASP A 788 -5.21 -27.90 5.11
N ALA A 789 -5.00 -26.65 5.54
CA ALA A 789 -3.76 -25.95 5.39
C ALA A 789 -2.78 -26.20 6.56
N TYR A 790 -3.27 -26.69 7.72
CA TYR A 790 -2.44 -27.29 8.78
C TYR A 790 -2.20 -28.79 8.53
N GLU A 791 -3.24 -29.52 8.09
CA GLU A 791 -3.26 -30.99 8.05
C GLU A 791 -3.70 -31.47 6.65
N LYS A 792 -2.74 -31.95 5.85
CA LYS A 792 -2.95 -32.24 4.42
C LYS A 792 -3.85 -33.44 4.13
N GLU A 793 -4.01 -34.35 5.09
CA GLU A 793 -4.96 -35.46 5.02
C GLU A 793 -6.29 -35.15 5.74
N SER A 794 -6.55 -33.90 6.14
CA SER A 794 -7.85 -33.52 6.68
C SER A 794 -8.96 -33.88 5.68
N PRO A 795 -10.03 -34.57 6.09
CA PRO A 795 -11.16 -34.89 5.22
C PRO A 795 -11.93 -33.64 4.75
N ARG A 796 -11.59 -32.46 5.29
CA ARG A 796 -12.18 -31.14 5.02
C ARG A 796 -11.31 -30.33 4.05
N ALA A 797 -10.61 -31.00 3.13
CA ALA A 797 -9.71 -30.38 2.16
C ALA A 797 -10.44 -29.36 1.27
N GLY A 798 -10.00 -28.10 1.30
CA GLY A 798 -10.68 -26.99 0.62
C GLY A 798 -11.88 -26.40 1.37
N GLU A 799 -12.17 -26.80 2.60
CA GLU A 799 -13.10 -26.08 3.48
C GLU A 799 -12.39 -24.97 4.28
N ALA A 800 -13.15 -23.96 4.68
CA ALA A 800 -12.75 -22.94 5.63
C ALA A 800 -13.88 -22.68 6.63
N ASP A 801 -13.53 -22.49 7.90
CA ASP A 801 -14.45 -22.13 8.97
C ASP A 801 -14.40 -20.61 9.19
N LEU A 802 -15.52 -19.93 8.93
CA LEU A 802 -15.79 -18.55 9.33
C LEU A 802 -16.35 -18.57 10.76
N ILE A 803 -15.48 -18.38 11.75
CA ILE A 803 -15.84 -18.40 13.16
C ILE A 803 -16.28 -16.99 13.58
N VAL A 804 -17.59 -16.74 13.67
CA VAL A 804 -18.16 -15.49 14.20
C VAL A 804 -18.01 -15.52 15.72
N ALA A 805 -16.79 -15.24 16.18
CA ALA A 805 -16.34 -15.38 17.57
C ALA A 805 -16.83 -14.26 18.50
N LYS A 806 -17.28 -13.14 17.94
CA LYS A 806 -18.02 -12.08 18.64
C LYS A 806 -19.12 -11.56 17.74
N HIS A 807 -20.30 -11.33 18.31
CA HIS A 807 -21.40 -10.61 17.68
C HIS A 807 -22.18 -9.87 18.78
N ARG A 808 -22.31 -8.54 18.70
CA ARG A 808 -23.03 -7.73 19.70
C ARG A 808 -24.55 -7.82 19.59
N ASN A 809 -25.08 -8.01 18.38
CA ASN A 809 -26.50 -7.85 18.07
C ASN A 809 -27.22 -9.19 17.78
N GLY A 810 -26.53 -10.33 17.92
CA GLY A 810 -27.07 -11.64 17.56
C GLY A 810 -26.14 -12.79 17.97
N PRO A 811 -26.45 -14.02 17.54
CA PRO A 811 -25.68 -15.20 17.91
C PRO A 811 -24.29 -15.26 17.29
N THR A 812 -23.39 -15.96 17.97
CA THR A 812 -22.08 -16.43 17.47
C THR A 812 -22.23 -17.84 16.89
N ALA A 813 -21.62 -18.10 15.74
CA ALA A 813 -21.59 -19.44 15.12
C ALA A 813 -20.27 -19.67 14.37
N THR A 814 -19.99 -20.93 14.03
CA THR A 814 -18.98 -21.30 13.03
C THR A 814 -19.69 -21.72 11.77
N ILE A 815 -19.37 -21.06 10.65
CA ILE A 815 -19.97 -21.32 9.34
C ILE A 815 -18.91 -21.88 8.42
N THR A 816 -19.14 -23.06 7.87
CA THR A 816 -18.21 -23.71 6.96
C THR A 816 -18.51 -23.29 5.52
N VAL A 817 -17.49 -22.85 4.79
CA VAL A 817 -17.55 -22.40 3.39
C VAL A 817 -16.48 -23.10 2.58
N ALA A 818 -16.68 -23.27 1.27
CA ALA A 818 -15.68 -23.85 0.38
C ALA A 818 -14.69 -22.78 -0.10
N PHE A 819 -13.40 -22.95 0.17
CA PHE A 819 -12.33 -22.09 -0.28
C PHE A 819 -11.80 -22.52 -1.66
N GLN A 820 -12.11 -21.73 -2.69
CA GLN A 820 -11.67 -21.95 -4.06
C GLN A 820 -10.49 -21.01 -4.39
N GLY A 821 -9.35 -21.22 -3.74
CA GLY A 821 -8.17 -20.37 -3.85
C GLY A 821 -7.65 -20.15 -5.29
N HIS A 822 -7.86 -21.12 -6.18
CA HIS A 822 -7.52 -21.02 -7.61
C HIS A 822 -8.41 -20.00 -8.39
N TYR A 823 -9.57 -19.63 -7.84
CA TYR A 823 -10.41 -18.50 -8.27
C TYR A 823 -10.33 -17.32 -7.29
N SER A 824 -9.40 -17.35 -6.32
CA SER A 824 -9.25 -16.35 -5.24
C SER A 824 -10.54 -15.97 -4.52
N ARG A 825 -11.37 -16.98 -4.19
CA ARG A 825 -12.67 -16.77 -3.55
C ARG A 825 -13.05 -17.84 -2.54
N PHE A 826 -14.03 -17.51 -1.70
CA PHE A 826 -14.83 -18.43 -0.90
C PHE A 826 -16.24 -18.51 -1.50
N VAL A 827 -16.94 -19.64 -1.31
CA VAL A 827 -18.36 -19.83 -1.70
C VAL A 827 -19.08 -20.65 -0.63
N ASP A 828 -20.41 -20.54 -0.55
CA ASP A 828 -21.24 -21.41 0.28
C ASP A 828 -20.97 -22.90 -0.02
N MET A 829 -21.10 -23.75 0.99
CA MET A 829 -21.14 -25.20 0.82
C MET A 829 -22.39 -25.59 0.01
N ALA A 830 -22.29 -26.66 -0.77
CA ALA A 830 -23.44 -27.15 -1.53
C ALA A 830 -24.51 -27.71 -0.57
N GLN A 831 -25.65 -27.03 -0.47
CA GLN A 831 -26.83 -27.55 0.23
C GLN A 831 -27.23 -28.91 -0.37
N THR A 832 -27.52 -29.88 0.50
CA THR A 832 -27.77 -31.30 0.17
C THR A 832 -29.26 -31.62 0.17
#